data_AF-A0AAE0VDH8-F1
#
_entry.id   AF-A0AAE0VDH8-F1
#
_cell.length_a   1.000
_cell.length_b   1.000
_cell.length_c   1.000
_cell.angle_alpha   90.00
_cell.angle_beta   90.00
_cell.angle_gamma   90.00
#
_symmetry.space_group_name_H-M   'P 1'
#
loop_
_entity.id
_entity.type
_entity.pdbx_description
1 polymer ?
#
loop_
_entity_poly.entity_id
_entity_poly.type
_entity_poly.pdbx_seq_one_letter_code
_entity_poly.pdbx_strand_id
1 'polypeptide(L)'
;MSEKPIRIAIVNQDKCKPKKCKQECKKSCPVVRMGKLCIEVTTQSKIVWISESLCIGCAICIKKCPFGALAIVNLPSNLEKETTHRYCANSFKLHRLPIPRPGEVLGLVGTNGIGKSTALKILAGKQKPNLGKYDAPPDWQEILAYFRGSELQNYFTKILEDDLKAIVKPQYVDQIPKTVKGSIGSILSRKDDTKTEAVVCEQLGVAEKYVRVVQDMYERSRTVVRCAVGQTEEFNVEVGLHQGSALSPFLFAMVMDQLSEEVRQESPWTMMFADDIVICSESREQVEENLERWRFALERRGMKVSRSKTEYMCVNEREGSGTVRLQGEEVKKLQEFKYLGSTVQSNGECGKEVKKRVQAGWNGWRKVSGVLCDRKISARIKGKVYRTVVRPAMLYGLETVSLRKRQESELEVAELKMLRFSLGVTRLDRIRNEYIRGTAHVGRLGDKVREARLRWFGHVQRRENLTHLRDRNVEDLSGGELQRFACAVVCIQRADMYAPEILFIHLSTIHFMFDEPSSYLDVKQRLKAAITIRSLITPDRYIIVVEHDLSVLDYLSDFICCLYGVPSAYGVVTMPFSVREGINIFLDGYVPTENLRFRDASLVFKVAETATEEEVKKMCRYQYPNMKKAMGDFKLQIIEGEFTDSEIMVMLGENGTGKTTFIRLLAGRLKPDNGGEVPILNVSYKPQKISPKFKGSVRALLHEKIRDAYTHPQFVTDVMKPMQIDSIIDQDVQNLSGGELQRVALTLCLGKPADVYLIDEPSAYLDSEQRLMAARVIKRFILHAKKTAFVVEHDFIMATYLADRVIVFDGVPSQRTTANTPQMLLAGMNKFLSLLEITFRRDPNNFRPRINKLNSIKDVEQKRSGNYFFLDD
;
A
#
# COMPACT_ATOMS: atom_id res chain seq x y z
N MET A 1 -40.40 -0.54 31.71
CA MET A 1 -40.80 0.18 30.50
C MET A 1 -39.93 -0.29 29.35
N SER A 2 -40.46 -0.98 28.34
CA SER A 2 -39.69 -1.32 27.14
C SER A 2 -39.33 -0.03 26.41
N GLU A 3 -38.04 0.25 26.22
CA GLU A 3 -37.59 1.41 25.43
C GLU A 3 -38.24 1.33 24.03
N LYS A 4 -38.83 2.43 23.57
CA LYS A 4 -39.45 2.47 22.24
C LYS A 4 -38.34 2.33 21.19
N PRO A 5 -38.36 1.30 20.32
CA PRO A 5 -37.36 1.16 19.27
C PRO A 5 -37.45 2.36 18.32
N ILE A 6 -36.30 2.94 18.01
CA ILE A 6 -36.17 4.06 17.09
C ILE A 6 -36.21 3.51 15.66
N ARG A 7 -36.80 4.25 14.73
CA ARG A 7 -37.03 3.78 13.37
C ARG A 7 -36.33 4.70 12.39
N ILE A 8 -35.50 4.12 11.54
CA ILE A 8 -34.97 4.83 10.38
C ILE A 8 -35.79 4.43 9.17
N ALA A 9 -36.36 5.43 8.50
CA ALA A 9 -36.97 5.26 7.21
C ALA A 9 -36.01 5.76 6.14
N ILE A 10 -35.59 4.89 5.23
CA ILE A 10 -34.72 5.21 4.10
C ILE A 10 -35.49 5.13 2.80
N VAL A 11 -35.25 6.11 1.93
CA VAL A 11 -35.83 6.17 0.59
C VAL A 11 -34.70 6.21 -0.43
N ASN A 12 -34.59 5.15 -1.24
CA ASN A 12 -33.64 5.09 -2.34
C ASN A 12 -34.14 5.98 -3.48
N GLN A 13 -33.38 7.04 -3.78
CA GLN A 13 -33.76 8.07 -4.75
C GLN A 13 -33.84 7.53 -6.19
N ASP A 14 -32.97 6.58 -6.55
CA ASP A 14 -32.89 6.02 -7.90
C ASP A 14 -34.08 5.10 -8.21
N LYS A 15 -34.56 4.39 -7.18
CA LYS A 15 -35.71 3.47 -7.28
C LYS A 15 -37.05 4.18 -7.08
N CYS A 16 -37.07 5.29 -6.36
CA CYS A 16 -38.32 5.98 -6.01
C CYS A 16 -38.89 6.74 -7.21
N LYS A 17 -40.02 6.26 -7.76
CA LYS A 17 -40.72 6.93 -8.88
C LYS A 17 -42.19 7.23 -8.53
N PRO A 18 -42.46 8.31 -7.76
CA PRO A 18 -43.82 8.68 -7.31
C PRO A 18 -44.86 8.82 -8.44
N LYS A 19 -44.42 9.29 -9.61
CA LYS A 19 -45.24 9.42 -10.82
C LYS A 19 -45.75 8.08 -11.36
N LYS A 20 -44.95 7.01 -11.23
CA LYS A 20 -45.25 5.67 -11.79
C LYS A 20 -45.88 4.72 -10.77
N CYS A 21 -45.69 4.95 -9.47
CA CYS A 21 -46.16 4.03 -8.41
C CYS A 21 -47.57 4.31 -7.88
N LYS A 22 -48.30 5.31 -8.41
CA LYS A 22 -49.61 5.76 -7.90
C LYS A 22 -49.64 6.07 -6.38
N GLN A 23 -48.47 6.30 -5.78
CA GLN A 23 -48.26 6.59 -4.36
C GLN A 23 -48.84 5.54 -3.39
N GLU A 24 -48.72 4.25 -3.75
CA GLU A 24 -49.22 3.14 -2.93
C GLU A 24 -48.67 3.14 -1.50
N CYS A 25 -47.45 3.64 -1.29
CA CYS A 25 -46.86 3.79 0.04
C CYS A 25 -47.71 4.67 0.97
N LYS A 26 -48.24 5.81 0.48
CA LYS A 26 -49.08 6.73 1.24
C LYS A 26 -50.47 6.14 1.48
N LYS A 27 -51.09 5.54 0.45
CA LYS A 27 -52.43 4.95 0.52
C LYS A 27 -52.52 3.72 1.42
N SER A 28 -51.45 2.92 1.46
CA SER A 28 -51.40 1.68 2.24
C SER A 28 -50.92 1.88 3.69
N CYS A 29 -50.42 3.07 4.04
CA CYS A 29 -49.90 3.33 5.38
C CYS A 29 -51.05 3.47 6.40
N PRO A 30 -51.09 2.65 7.46
CA PRO A 30 -52.15 2.72 8.47
C PRO A 30 -52.14 4.05 9.23
N VAL A 31 -50.96 4.62 9.49
CA VAL A 31 -50.81 5.89 10.22
C VAL A 31 -51.39 7.07 9.42
N VAL A 32 -51.23 7.04 8.09
CA VAL A 32 -51.84 8.03 7.20
C VAL A 32 -53.35 7.85 7.12
N ARG A 33 -53.85 6.61 7.11
CA ARG A 33 -55.30 6.33 7.16
C ARG A 33 -55.95 6.80 8.46
N MET A 34 -55.18 6.84 9.56
CA MET A 34 -55.61 7.41 10.84
C MET A 34 -55.51 8.95 10.90
N GLY A 35 -55.20 9.62 9.78
CA GLY A 35 -55.17 11.08 9.67
C GLY A 35 -53.85 11.75 10.05
N LYS A 36 -52.77 11.00 10.35
CA LYS A 36 -51.45 11.57 10.68
C LYS A 36 -50.53 11.59 9.46
N LEU A 37 -49.76 12.67 9.28
CA LEU A 37 -48.84 12.84 8.15
C LEU A 37 -47.54 12.04 8.31
N CYS A 38 -47.64 10.70 8.31
CA CYS A 38 -46.48 9.83 8.41
C CYS A 38 -45.71 9.71 7.08
N ILE A 39 -46.41 9.74 5.94
CA ILE A 39 -45.79 9.67 4.61
C ILE A 39 -46.32 10.82 3.77
N GLU A 40 -45.41 11.66 3.30
CA GLU A 40 -45.71 12.80 2.44
C GLU A 40 -45.16 12.55 1.05
N VAL A 41 -46.06 12.51 0.08
CA VAL A 41 -45.72 12.38 -1.34
C VAL A 41 -46.89 12.90 -2.18
N THR A 42 -46.57 13.59 -3.27
CA THR A 42 -47.51 13.98 -4.33
C THR A 42 -47.05 13.45 -5.69
N THR A 43 -47.85 13.61 -6.74
CA THR A 43 -47.47 13.26 -8.12
C THR A 43 -46.34 14.15 -8.66
N GLN A 44 -46.17 15.35 -8.11
CA GLN A 44 -45.13 16.30 -8.49
C GLN A 44 -43.84 16.10 -7.69
N SER A 45 -43.93 15.50 -6.49
CA SER A 45 -42.76 15.18 -5.67
C SER A 45 -41.78 14.30 -6.43
N LYS A 46 -40.49 14.68 -6.39
CA LYS A 46 -39.41 13.86 -6.94
C LYS A 46 -39.21 12.59 -6.10
N ILE A 47 -39.34 12.70 -4.77
CA ILE A 47 -39.06 11.64 -3.78
C ILE A 47 -40.19 11.62 -2.73
N VAL A 48 -40.41 10.47 -2.10
CA VAL A 48 -41.30 10.28 -0.93
C VAL A 48 -40.56 10.71 0.34
N TRP A 49 -41.21 11.48 1.21
CA TRP A 49 -40.73 11.75 2.56
C TRP A 49 -41.47 10.90 3.60
N ILE A 50 -40.74 10.36 4.58
CA ILE A 50 -41.30 9.52 5.65
C ILE A 50 -40.87 10.07 7.00
N SER A 51 -41.85 10.39 7.85
CA SER A 51 -41.62 10.79 9.24
C SER A 51 -41.17 9.59 10.08
N GLU A 52 -39.94 9.65 10.59
CA GLU A 52 -39.35 8.64 11.49
C GLU A 52 -40.07 8.60 12.85
N SER A 53 -40.59 9.74 13.33
CA SER A 53 -41.28 9.86 14.62
C SER A 53 -42.71 9.30 14.60
N LEU A 54 -43.42 9.46 13.48
CA LEU A 54 -44.81 8.99 13.32
C LEU A 54 -44.89 7.54 12.80
N CYS A 55 -43.86 7.05 12.14
CA CYS A 55 -43.84 5.70 11.59
C CYS A 55 -43.95 4.65 12.69
N ILE A 56 -44.89 3.71 12.57
CA ILE A 56 -45.07 2.60 13.52
C ILE A 56 -44.25 1.33 13.18
N GLY A 57 -43.46 1.36 12.11
CA GLY A 57 -42.60 0.22 11.74
C GLY A 57 -43.33 -1.02 11.21
N CYS A 58 -44.59 -0.88 10.78
CA CYS A 58 -45.41 -2.00 10.29
C CYS A 58 -44.92 -2.62 8.96
N ALA A 59 -43.94 -2.01 8.28
CA ALA A 59 -43.38 -2.44 7.00
C ALA A 59 -44.38 -2.64 5.82
N ILE A 60 -45.64 -2.21 5.97
CA ILE A 60 -46.67 -2.36 4.92
C ILE A 60 -46.29 -1.58 3.66
N CYS A 61 -45.79 -0.35 3.82
CA CYS A 61 -45.36 0.49 2.72
C CYS A 61 -44.17 -0.12 1.93
N ILE A 62 -43.33 -0.93 2.58
CA ILE A 62 -42.22 -1.66 1.93
C ILE A 62 -42.78 -2.75 1.03
N LYS A 63 -43.64 -3.62 1.58
CA LYS A 63 -44.24 -4.74 0.85
C LYS A 63 -45.12 -4.28 -0.32
N LYS A 64 -45.76 -3.12 -0.19
CA LYS A 64 -46.62 -2.54 -1.23
C LYS A 64 -45.88 -1.63 -2.20
N CYS A 65 -44.61 -1.33 -1.98
CA CYS A 65 -43.83 -0.51 -2.92
C CYS A 65 -43.51 -1.34 -4.18
N PRO A 66 -43.97 -0.93 -5.38
CA PRO A 66 -43.75 -1.70 -6.60
C PRO A 66 -42.28 -1.69 -7.08
N PHE A 67 -41.47 -0.76 -6.55
CA PHE A 67 -40.06 -0.58 -6.95
C PHE A 67 -39.06 -0.99 -5.85
N GLY A 68 -39.53 -1.46 -4.69
CA GLY A 68 -38.66 -1.78 -3.55
C GLY A 68 -37.78 -0.59 -3.09
N ALA A 69 -38.29 0.64 -3.21
CA ALA A 69 -37.52 1.87 -2.96
C ALA A 69 -37.46 2.29 -1.48
N LEU A 70 -38.22 1.63 -0.60
CA LEU A 70 -38.38 2.00 0.80
C LEU A 70 -37.76 0.92 1.71
N ALA A 71 -37.01 1.34 2.71
CA ALA A 71 -36.56 0.48 3.80
C ALA A 71 -36.93 1.12 5.15
N ILE A 72 -37.43 0.31 6.08
CA ILE A 72 -37.66 0.74 7.47
C ILE A 72 -36.85 -0.21 8.35
N VAL A 73 -35.93 0.38 9.09
CA VAL A 73 -35.07 -0.35 10.03
C VAL A 73 -35.47 0.04 11.43
N ASN A 74 -35.69 -0.96 12.29
CA ASN A 74 -35.83 -0.75 13.73
C ASN A 74 -34.43 -0.79 14.35
N LEU A 75 -34.00 0.33 14.93
CA LEU A 75 -32.76 0.44 15.67
C LEU A 75 -33.00 0.44 17.18
N PRO A 76 -32.03 -0.10 17.95
CA PRO A 76 -31.92 0.18 19.38
C PRO A 76 -31.93 1.69 19.67
N SER A 77 -32.67 2.10 20.70
CA SER A 77 -32.77 3.49 21.18
C SER A 77 -31.42 4.14 21.49
N ASN A 78 -30.45 3.33 21.91
CA ASN A 78 -29.11 3.79 22.31
C ASN A 78 -28.28 4.35 21.14
N LEU A 79 -28.52 3.90 19.90
CA LEU A 79 -27.71 4.29 18.74
C LEU A 79 -28.02 5.68 18.19
N GLU A 80 -29.24 6.20 18.40
CA GLU A 80 -29.60 7.54 17.87
C GLU A 80 -28.79 8.64 18.56
N LYS A 81 -28.46 8.46 19.85
CA LYS A 81 -27.58 9.37 20.60
C LYS A 81 -26.17 9.42 20.03
N GLU A 82 -25.74 8.37 19.34
CA GLU A 82 -24.39 8.19 18.79
C GLU A 82 -24.30 8.56 17.29
N THR A 83 -25.32 9.25 16.77
CA THR A 83 -25.36 9.71 15.37
C THR A 83 -24.25 10.73 15.11
N THR A 84 -23.35 10.41 14.19
CA THR A 84 -22.22 11.28 13.85
C THR A 84 -22.51 12.11 12.59
N HIS A 85 -23.12 11.51 11.57
CA HIS A 85 -23.41 12.21 10.32
C HIS A 85 -24.67 11.70 9.63
N ARG A 86 -25.42 12.60 8.97
CA ARG A 86 -26.57 12.30 8.11
C ARG A 86 -26.55 13.23 6.90
N TYR A 87 -26.72 12.69 5.69
CA TYR A 87 -26.70 13.51 4.47
C TYR A 87 -27.97 14.36 4.30
N CYS A 88 -29.15 13.78 4.45
CA CYS A 88 -30.44 14.47 4.43
C CYS A 88 -31.56 13.63 5.08
N ALA A 89 -32.80 14.12 5.03
CA ALA A 89 -33.97 13.36 5.44
C ALA A 89 -34.08 12.04 4.65
N ASN A 90 -34.40 10.95 5.35
CA ASN A 90 -34.53 9.60 4.79
C ASN A 90 -33.33 9.07 3.97
N SER A 91 -32.12 9.58 4.22
CA SER A 91 -30.87 9.07 3.65
C SER A 91 -30.06 8.25 4.64
N PHE A 92 -28.90 7.77 4.16
CA PHE A 92 -27.86 7.14 4.96
C PHE A 92 -27.51 7.93 6.23
N LYS A 93 -27.46 7.23 7.38
CA LYS A 93 -26.95 7.72 8.68
C LYS A 93 -25.69 6.96 9.09
N LEU A 94 -24.67 7.67 9.59
CA LEU A 94 -23.47 7.09 10.18
C LEU A 94 -23.49 7.29 11.70
N HIS A 95 -23.32 6.19 12.44
CA HIS A 95 -23.22 6.15 13.89
C HIS A 95 -21.80 5.77 14.30
N ARG A 96 -21.25 6.53 15.26
CA ARG A 96 -19.86 6.44 15.73
C ARG A 96 -18.81 6.68 14.62
N LEU A 97 -17.56 6.84 15.04
CA LEU A 97 -16.39 6.93 14.16
C LEU A 97 -15.29 6.00 14.66
N PRO A 98 -14.43 5.50 13.77
CA PRO A 98 -13.27 4.74 14.18
C PRO A 98 -12.28 5.66 14.89
N ILE A 99 -11.59 5.12 15.89
CA ILE A 99 -10.71 5.89 16.78
C ILE A 99 -9.26 5.62 16.38
N PRO A 100 -8.62 6.50 15.58
CA PRO A 100 -7.23 6.33 15.19
C PRO A 100 -6.29 6.56 16.36
N ARG A 101 -5.30 5.68 16.50
CA ARG A 101 -4.23 5.80 17.49
C ARG A 101 -2.86 5.90 16.81
N PRO A 102 -1.93 6.68 17.38
CA PRO A 102 -0.64 6.89 16.75
C PRO A 102 0.30 5.71 17.01
N GLY A 103 1.19 5.40 16.06
CA GLY A 103 2.15 4.30 16.20
C GLY A 103 1.58 2.90 15.93
N GLU A 104 0.36 2.81 15.44
CA GLU A 104 -0.31 1.55 15.09
C GLU A 104 -1.20 1.70 13.85
N VAL A 105 -1.50 0.58 13.19
CA VAL A 105 -2.36 0.55 11.99
C VAL A 105 -3.77 0.12 12.37
N LEU A 106 -4.74 1.03 12.19
CA LEU A 106 -6.15 0.73 12.38
C LEU A 106 -6.78 0.22 11.06
N GLY A 107 -7.23 -1.02 11.09
CA GLY A 107 -7.98 -1.65 10.00
C GLY A 107 -9.47 -1.37 10.08
N LEU A 108 -10.09 -1.13 8.93
CA LEU A 108 -11.53 -0.97 8.79
C LEU A 108 -12.09 -2.03 7.83
N VAL A 109 -13.06 -2.81 8.31
CA VAL A 109 -13.74 -3.85 7.54
C VAL A 109 -15.24 -3.68 7.59
N GLY A 110 -15.94 -3.91 6.47
CA GLY A 110 -17.40 -3.82 6.39
C GLY A 110 -17.88 -3.96 4.96
N THR A 111 -19.17 -4.24 4.77
CA THR A 111 -19.79 -4.35 3.45
C THR A 111 -19.83 -3.01 2.73
N ASN A 112 -20.03 -3.03 1.41
CA ASN A 112 -20.11 -1.80 0.62
C ASN A 112 -21.37 -0.99 0.94
N GLY A 113 -21.25 0.34 0.89
CA GLY A 113 -22.37 1.25 1.20
C GLY A 113 -22.67 1.45 2.69
N ILE A 114 -21.81 0.96 3.60
CA ILE A 114 -22.02 1.05 5.06
C ILE A 114 -21.38 2.28 5.72
N GLY A 115 -20.75 3.17 4.94
CA GLY A 115 -20.18 4.43 5.43
C GLY A 115 -18.68 4.46 5.68
N LYS A 116 -17.90 3.44 5.26
CA LYS A 116 -16.42 3.41 5.36
C LYS A 116 -15.77 4.69 4.80
N SER A 117 -16.09 5.05 3.56
CA SER A 117 -15.56 6.24 2.90
C SER A 117 -16.08 7.54 3.52
N THR A 118 -17.28 7.54 4.11
CA THR A 118 -17.82 8.70 4.85
C THR A 118 -17.03 8.92 6.15
N ALA A 119 -16.72 7.85 6.89
CA ALA A 119 -15.86 7.92 8.08
C ALA A 119 -14.46 8.45 7.76
N LEU A 120 -13.85 7.96 6.67
CA LEU A 120 -12.56 8.46 6.16
C LEU A 120 -12.62 9.96 5.80
N LYS A 121 -13.66 10.42 5.10
CA LYS A 121 -13.82 11.85 4.74
C LYS A 121 -13.95 12.74 5.97
N ILE A 122 -14.64 12.26 7.01
CA ILE A 122 -14.79 12.97 8.28
C ILE A 122 -13.45 13.06 9.01
N LEU A 123 -12.75 11.93 9.14
CA LEU A 123 -11.44 11.90 9.79
C LEU A 123 -10.39 12.69 8.99
N ALA A 124 -10.55 12.84 7.68
CA ALA A 124 -9.65 13.60 6.82
C ALA A 124 -9.88 15.12 6.89
N GLY A 125 -10.87 15.59 7.66
CA GLY A 125 -11.27 17.00 7.71
C GLY A 125 -11.97 17.51 6.44
N LYS A 126 -12.15 16.67 5.40
CA LYS A 126 -12.82 17.04 4.14
C LYS A 126 -14.33 17.21 4.30
N GLN A 127 -14.92 16.60 5.32
CA GLN A 127 -16.35 16.66 5.60
C GLN A 127 -16.58 16.82 7.11
N LYS A 128 -17.22 17.92 7.53
CA LYS A 128 -17.54 18.16 8.93
C LYS A 128 -18.69 17.22 9.39
N PRO A 129 -18.60 16.58 10.56
CA PRO A 129 -19.72 15.82 11.11
C PRO A 129 -20.86 16.78 11.48
N ASN A 130 -22.12 16.36 11.28
CA ASN A 130 -23.28 17.21 11.54
C ASN A 130 -24.18 16.68 12.65
N LEU A 131 -23.80 15.59 13.31
CA LEU A 131 -24.50 14.99 14.46
C LEU A 131 -25.98 14.68 14.17
N GLY A 132 -26.32 14.43 12.90
CA GLY A 132 -27.69 14.20 12.45
C GLY A 132 -28.49 15.47 12.11
N LYS A 133 -27.99 16.67 12.45
CA LYS A 133 -28.58 17.97 12.10
C LYS A 133 -28.13 18.39 10.69
N TYR A 134 -28.84 17.96 9.65
CA TYR A 134 -28.46 18.27 8.25
C TYR A 134 -28.97 19.64 7.76
N ASP A 135 -30.06 20.17 8.31
CA ASP A 135 -30.61 21.49 7.91
C ASP A 135 -29.82 22.66 8.53
N ALA A 136 -29.33 22.49 9.77
CA ALA A 136 -28.52 23.46 10.50
C ALA A 136 -27.32 22.73 11.15
N PRO A 137 -26.23 22.50 10.40
CA PRO A 137 -25.08 21.76 10.89
C PRO A 137 -24.38 22.51 12.05
N PRO A 138 -24.02 21.82 13.14
CA PRO A 138 -23.43 22.42 14.34
C PRO A 138 -22.01 22.97 14.11
N ASP A 139 -21.60 23.89 14.97
CA ASP A 139 -20.22 24.40 15.00
C ASP A 139 -19.22 23.43 15.61
N TRP A 140 -17.92 23.67 15.37
CA TRP A 140 -16.86 22.79 15.89
C TRP A 140 -16.86 22.72 17.43
N GLN A 141 -17.27 23.79 18.12
CA GLN A 141 -17.41 23.79 19.58
C GLN A 141 -18.48 22.80 20.05
N GLU A 142 -19.64 22.76 19.39
CA GLU A 142 -20.69 21.77 19.68
C GLU A 142 -20.21 20.34 19.38
N ILE A 143 -19.47 20.14 18.28
CA ILE A 143 -18.91 18.83 17.90
C ILE A 143 -17.88 18.35 18.95
N LEU A 144 -16.98 19.23 19.39
CA LEU A 144 -15.99 18.90 20.42
C LEU A 144 -16.64 18.62 21.78
N ALA A 145 -17.72 19.35 22.11
CA ALA A 145 -18.52 19.09 23.30
C ALA A 145 -19.24 17.74 23.23
N TYR A 146 -19.72 17.34 22.05
CA TYR A 146 -20.34 16.04 21.82
C TYR A 146 -19.36 14.89 22.01
N PHE A 147 -18.12 15.02 21.52
CA PHE A 147 -17.06 14.02 21.69
C PHE A 147 -16.28 14.15 23.01
N ARG A 148 -16.74 14.97 23.95
CA ARG A 148 -16.00 15.30 25.18
C ARG A 148 -15.67 14.04 26.00
N GLY A 149 -14.41 13.91 26.40
CA GLY A 149 -13.93 12.75 27.17
C GLY A 149 -13.59 11.51 26.32
N SER A 150 -13.64 11.61 24.99
CA SER A 150 -13.18 10.57 24.06
C SER A 150 -11.83 10.92 23.42
N GLU A 151 -11.11 9.91 22.90
CA GLU A 151 -9.88 10.12 22.12
C GLU A 151 -10.12 10.98 20.86
N LEU A 152 -11.33 10.95 20.30
CA LEU A 152 -11.72 11.74 19.13
C LEU A 152 -11.76 13.24 19.41
N GLN A 153 -11.98 13.66 20.66
CA GLN A 153 -11.94 15.08 21.01
C GLN A 153 -10.56 15.66 20.71
N ASN A 154 -9.50 15.04 21.22
CA ASN A 154 -8.12 15.47 20.98
C ASN A 154 -7.75 15.40 19.50
N TYR A 155 -8.26 14.39 18.80
CA TYR A 155 -8.04 14.23 17.37
C TYR A 155 -8.68 15.38 16.55
N PHE A 156 -9.94 15.74 16.83
CA PHE A 156 -10.59 16.86 16.15
C PHE A 156 -10.03 18.22 16.54
N THR A 157 -9.56 18.39 17.78
CA THR A 157 -8.82 19.60 18.18
C THR A 157 -7.57 19.79 17.31
N LYS A 158 -6.79 18.73 17.10
CA LYS A 158 -5.61 18.78 16.21
C LYS A 158 -5.95 19.08 14.74
N ILE A 159 -7.10 18.62 14.26
CA ILE A 159 -7.59 18.99 12.91
C ILE A 159 -7.96 20.47 12.86
N LEU A 160 -8.63 20.98 13.89
CA LEU A 160 -9.05 22.38 13.95
C LEU A 160 -7.87 23.35 14.06
N GLU A 161 -6.81 22.94 14.76
CA GLU A 161 -5.57 23.71 14.91
C GLU A 161 -4.62 23.56 13.71
N ASP A 162 -5.02 22.85 12.65
CA ASP A 162 -4.19 22.47 11.48
C ASP A 162 -2.87 21.74 11.83
N ASP A 163 -2.74 21.28 13.07
CA ASP A 163 -1.63 20.48 13.59
C ASP A 163 -1.63 19.03 13.09
N LEU A 164 -2.75 18.58 12.52
CA LEU A 164 -2.90 17.27 11.90
C LEU A 164 -3.32 17.37 10.44
N LYS A 165 -2.44 16.91 9.54
CA LYS A 165 -2.72 16.88 8.11
C LYS A 165 -2.94 15.45 7.62
N ALA A 166 -4.09 15.25 6.97
CA ALA A 166 -4.51 13.96 6.46
C ALA A 166 -4.14 13.78 4.98
N ILE A 167 -3.43 12.71 4.66
CA ILE A 167 -3.07 12.31 3.29
C ILE A 167 -3.89 11.06 2.95
N VAL A 168 -4.67 11.14 1.87
CA VAL A 168 -5.63 10.10 1.51
C VAL A 168 -5.33 9.53 0.13
N LYS A 169 -5.14 8.21 0.05
CA LYS A 169 -5.17 7.47 -1.21
C LYS A 169 -6.64 7.35 -1.67
N PRO A 170 -7.00 7.85 -2.87
CA PRO A 170 -8.38 7.74 -3.36
C PRO A 170 -8.75 6.29 -3.69
N GLN A 171 -10.01 5.91 -3.44
CA GLN A 171 -10.53 4.56 -3.68
C GLN A 171 -10.34 4.12 -5.15
N TYR A 172 -10.84 4.92 -6.11
CA TYR A 172 -10.79 4.61 -7.54
C TYR A 172 -9.51 5.13 -8.19
N VAL A 173 -8.56 4.24 -8.46
CA VAL A 173 -7.33 4.61 -9.17
C VAL A 173 -7.56 4.91 -10.65
N ASP A 174 -8.59 4.35 -11.27
CA ASP A 174 -8.91 4.55 -12.70
C ASP A 174 -9.22 6.01 -13.09
N GLN A 175 -9.48 6.87 -12.10
CA GLN A 175 -9.70 8.31 -12.31
C GLN A 175 -8.40 9.13 -12.26
N ILE A 176 -7.32 8.57 -11.71
CA ILE A 176 -6.02 9.25 -11.59
C ILE A 176 -5.45 9.60 -12.97
N PRO A 177 -5.42 8.72 -13.99
CA PRO A 177 -4.88 9.06 -15.29
C PRO A 177 -5.69 10.15 -16.03
N LYS A 178 -6.98 10.30 -15.69
CA LYS A 178 -7.84 11.35 -16.27
C LYS A 178 -7.52 12.73 -15.71
N THR A 179 -7.00 12.79 -14.48
CA THR A 179 -6.77 14.03 -13.73
C THR A 179 -5.30 14.43 -13.69
N VAL A 180 -4.39 13.45 -13.74
CA VAL A 180 -2.95 13.65 -13.65
C VAL A 180 -2.31 13.12 -14.93
N LYS A 181 -1.72 14.04 -15.70
CA LYS A 181 -0.97 13.75 -16.93
C LYS A 181 0.52 14.01 -16.71
N GLY A 182 1.36 13.15 -17.29
CA GLY A 182 2.82 13.25 -17.24
C GLY A 182 3.50 11.91 -17.00
N SER A 183 4.82 11.90 -17.17
CA SER A 183 5.69 10.78 -16.81
C SER A 183 5.66 10.54 -15.29
N ILE A 184 5.69 9.29 -14.85
CA ILE A 184 5.76 8.95 -13.42
C ILE A 184 6.95 9.62 -12.74
N GLY A 185 8.12 9.63 -13.37
CA GLY A 185 9.33 10.26 -12.84
C GLY A 185 9.10 11.71 -12.45
N SER A 186 8.57 12.53 -13.36
CA SER A 186 8.32 13.96 -13.11
C SER A 186 7.23 14.23 -12.07
N ILE A 187 6.28 13.32 -11.87
CA ILE A 187 5.23 13.48 -10.85
C ILE A 187 5.76 13.08 -9.47
N LEU A 188 6.62 12.06 -9.40
CA LEU A 188 7.27 11.66 -8.16
C LEU A 188 8.26 12.72 -7.67
N SER A 189 9.02 13.40 -8.55
CA SER A 189 9.86 14.55 -8.15
C SER A 189 9.03 15.64 -7.53
N ARG A 190 8.00 16.10 -8.27
CA ARG A 190 7.19 17.25 -7.87
C ARG A 190 6.48 17.11 -6.52
N LYS A 191 6.37 15.89 -5.99
CA LYS A 191 5.67 15.59 -4.73
C LYS A 191 6.60 15.11 -3.61
N ASP A 192 7.91 15.06 -3.85
CA ASP A 192 8.89 14.58 -2.89
C ASP A 192 9.52 15.73 -2.09
N ASP A 193 9.03 15.98 -0.88
CA ASP A 193 9.58 16.98 0.05
C ASP A 193 10.70 16.41 0.96
N THR A 194 11.13 15.17 0.69
CA THR A 194 12.31 14.58 1.34
C THR A 194 13.50 14.67 0.39
N LYS A 195 14.73 14.71 0.93
CA LYS A 195 15.97 14.45 0.14
C LYS A 195 16.04 13.00 -0.39
N THR A 196 14.92 12.45 -0.83
CA THR A 196 14.75 11.24 -1.64
C THR A 196 14.67 11.61 -3.14
N GLU A 197 14.65 12.92 -3.45
CA GLU A 197 14.55 13.53 -4.78
C GLU A 197 15.86 13.58 -5.61
N ALA A 198 17.03 13.28 -5.03
CA ALA A 198 18.33 13.46 -5.71
C ALA A 198 18.54 12.64 -7.01
N VAL A 199 17.57 11.80 -7.41
CA VAL A 199 17.57 11.04 -8.67
C VAL A 199 16.51 11.57 -9.65
N VAL A 200 15.78 12.66 -9.34
CA VAL A 200 14.60 13.11 -10.09
C VAL A 200 14.69 14.57 -10.57
N CYS A 201 15.59 15.39 -10.02
CA CYS A 201 15.75 16.81 -10.40
C CYS A 201 16.71 17.07 -11.57
N GLU A 202 17.35 16.05 -12.12
CA GLU A 202 18.37 16.17 -13.18
C GLU A 202 17.81 16.69 -14.52
N GLN A 203 16.50 16.97 -14.62
CA GLN A 203 15.86 17.48 -15.84
C GLN A 203 14.95 18.71 -15.61
N LEU A 204 15.27 19.57 -14.64
CA LEU A 204 14.56 20.84 -14.45
C LEU A 204 14.97 21.86 -15.53
N GLY A 205 14.35 21.74 -16.71
CA GLY A 205 14.37 22.75 -17.77
C GLY A 205 13.90 24.11 -17.26
N VAL A 206 14.86 25.03 -17.07
CA VAL A 206 14.66 26.37 -16.51
C VAL A 206 14.00 27.28 -17.55
N ALA A 207 12.95 28.01 -17.15
CA ALA A 207 12.30 29.00 -18.01
C ALA A 207 13.24 30.19 -18.30
N GLU A 208 13.29 30.65 -19.54
CA GLU A 208 14.21 31.69 -20.06
C GLU A 208 14.23 32.99 -19.24
N LYS A 209 13.11 33.34 -18.59
CA LYS A 209 13.02 34.51 -17.70
C LYS A 209 13.94 34.41 -16.48
N TYR A 210 14.09 33.22 -15.90
CA TYR A 210 15.00 33.00 -14.77
C TYR A 210 16.46 33.04 -15.21
N VAL A 211 16.76 32.59 -16.43
CA VAL A 211 18.10 32.70 -17.02
C VAL A 211 18.50 34.17 -17.17
N ARG A 212 17.61 35.03 -17.68
CA ARG A 212 17.87 36.47 -17.79
C ARG A 212 18.07 37.14 -16.43
N VAL A 213 17.21 36.85 -15.44
CA VAL A 213 17.36 37.42 -14.09
C VAL A 213 18.67 36.99 -13.43
N VAL A 214 19.08 35.73 -13.61
CA VAL A 214 20.39 35.26 -13.10
C VAL A 214 21.53 35.94 -13.86
N GLN A 215 21.44 36.14 -15.18
CA GLN A 215 22.45 36.88 -15.94
C GLN A 215 22.57 38.34 -15.45
N ASP A 216 21.46 39.03 -15.24
CA ASP A 216 21.43 40.41 -14.76
C ASP A 216 22.06 40.54 -13.35
N MET A 217 21.89 39.54 -12.47
CA MET A 217 22.51 39.52 -11.13
C MET A 217 24.04 39.47 -11.16
N TYR A 218 24.62 38.92 -12.23
CA TYR A 218 26.07 38.77 -12.38
C TYR A 218 26.67 39.86 -13.29
N GLU A 219 25.85 40.71 -13.93
CA GLU A 219 26.32 41.80 -14.75
C GLU A 219 26.85 42.96 -13.89
N ARG A 220 28.14 43.34 -14.08
CA ARG A 220 28.82 44.44 -13.36
C ARG A 220 28.84 44.29 -11.82
N SER A 221 28.84 43.06 -11.29
CA SER A 221 28.87 42.83 -9.85
C SER A 221 30.21 43.22 -9.21
N ARG A 222 30.14 43.95 -8.10
CA ARG A 222 31.28 44.35 -7.25
C ARG A 222 31.14 43.75 -5.86
N THR A 223 32.26 43.38 -5.23
CA THR A 223 32.26 42.80 -3.89
C THR A 223 33.36 43.39 -3.00
N VAL A 224 33.18 43.22 -1.68
CA VAL A 224 34.11 43.64 -0.63
C VAL A 224 34.24 42.51 0.38
N VAL A 225 35.48 42.17 0.77
CA VAL A 225 35.76 41.11 1.74
C VAL A 225 35.97 41.74 3.12
N ARG A 226 35.29 41.22 4.15
CA ARG A 226 35.51 41.62 5.55
C ARG A 226 36.55 40.71 6.19
N CYS A 227 37.73 41.24 6.45
CA CYS A 227 38.82 40.57 7.16
C CYS A 227 38.88 41.05 8.62
N ALA A 228 39.67 40.36 9.46
CA ALA A 228 39.90 40.75 10.86
C ALA A 228 40.52 42.15 11.03
N VAL A 229 41.08 42.72 9.95
CA VAL A 229 41.77 44.03 9.94
C VAL A 229 40.92 45.14 9.28
N GLY A 230 39.71 44.82 8.78
CA GLY A 230 38.83 45.78 8.09
C GLY A 230 38.19 45.21 6.82
N GLN A 231 37.47 46.07 6.09
CA GLN A 231 36.92 45.76 4.77
C GLN A 231 37.94 46.08 3.67
N THR A 232 38.03 45.23 2.64
CA THR A 232 38.88 45.47 1.47
C THR A 232 38.32 46.57 0.56
N GLU A 233 39.09 47.02 -0.42
CA GLU A 233 38.57 47.85 -1.52
C GLU A 233 37.58 47.04 -2.39
N GLU A 234 36.68 47.74 -3.08
CA GLU A 234 35.73 47.14 -4.02
C GLU A 234 36.45 46.59 -5.25
N PHE A 235 36.16 45.34 -5.60
CA PHE A 235 36.66 44.72 -6.84
C PHE A 235 35.54 44.01 -7.60
N ASN A 236 35.68 43.91 -8.92
CA ASN A 236 34.71 43.25 -9.80
C ASN A 236 34.80 41.72 -9.63
N VAL A 237 33.64 41.04 -9.67
CA VAL A 237 33.57 39.58 -9.65
C VAL A 237 33.50 39.06 -11.08
N GLU A 238 34.65 38.67 -11.64
CA GLU A 238 34.75 38.19 -13.04
C GLU A 238 34.62 36.67 -13.17
N VAL A 239 34.94 35.90 -12.12
CA VAL A 239 34.94 34.44 -12.13
C VAL A 239 34.47 33.89 -10.78
N GLY A 240 33.64 32.85 -10.82
CA GLY A 240 33.20 32.10 -9.64
C GLY A 240 31.78 32.43 -9.17
N LEU A 241 31.34 31.69 -8.16
CA LEU A 241 30.00 31.84 -7.58
C LEU A 241 30.02 32.93 -6.50
N HIS A 242 28.94 33.70 -6.38
CA HIS A 242 28.81 34.68 -5.29
C HIS A 242 28.84 33.95 -3.93
N GLN A 243 29.90 34.16 -3.14
CA GLN A 243 29.98 33.60 -1.79
C GLN A 243 28.88 34.22 -0.90
N GLY A 244 28.15 33.36 -0.17
CA GLY A 244 27.03 33.77 0.67
C GLY A 244 25.68 33.84 -0.04
N SER A 245 25.63 33.69 -1.38
CA SER A 245 24.38 33.56 -2.12
C SER A 245 23.77 32.17 -1.91
N ALA A 246 22.47 32.10 -1.62
CA ALA A 246 21.72 30.85 -1.51
C ALA A 246 21.54 30.14 -2.87
N LEU A 247 21.63 30.88 -3.97
CA LEU A 247 21.48 30.36 -5.35
C LEU A 247 22.77 29.73 -5.89
N SER A 248 23.93 30.24 -5.45
CA SER A 248 25.25 29.82 -5.93
C SER A 248 25.52 28.31 -5.84
N PRO A 249 25.25 27.61 -4.71
CA PRO A 249 25.46 26.17 -4.63
C PRO A 249 24.56 25.37 -5.57
N PHE A 250 23.36 25.86 -5.83
CA PHE A 250 22.39 25.20 -6.72
C PHE A 250 22.81 25.33 -8.19
N LEU A 251 23.21 26.54 -8.62
CA LEU A 251 23.75 26.78 -9.96
C LEU A 251 25.01 25.95 -10.22
N PHE A 252 25.89 25.81 -9.22
CA PHE A 252 27.07 24.96 -9.31
C PHE A 252 26.72 23.48 -9.52
N ALA A 253 25.80 22.95 -8.72
CA ALA A 253 25.37 21.56 -8.85
C ALA A 253 24.77 21.29 -10.23
N MET A 254 23.93 22.20 -10.74
CA MET A 254 23.35 22.09 -12.09
C MET A 254 24.42 22.06 -13.18
N VAL A 255 25.41 22.95 -13.10
CA VAL A 255 26.51 22.98 -14.07
C VAL A 255 27.32 21.70 -13.96
N MET A 256 27.64 21.22 -12.75
CA MET A 256 28.37 19.98 -12.54
C MET A 256 27.64 18.75 -13.09
N ASP A 257 26.32 18.64 -12.89
CA ASP A 257 25.52 17.54 -13.42
C ASP A 257 25.58 17.52 -14.96
N GLN A 258 25.37 18.67 -15.61
CA GLN A 258 25.40 18.75 -17.08
C GLN A 258 26.81 18.60 -17.68
N LEU A 259 27.86 18.97 -16.94
CA LEU A 259 29.24 18.68 -17.33
C LEU A 259 29.57 17.20 -17.25
N SER A 260 29.01 16.54 -16.23
CA SER A 260 29.30 15.15 -15.96
C SER A 260 28.61 14.19 -16.92
N GLU A 261 27.46 14.57 -17.50
CA GLU A 261 26.63 13.70 -18.34
C GLU A 261 27.39 13.00 -19.48
N GLU A 262 28.36 13.70 -20.08
CA GLU A 262 29.15 13.16 -21.22
C GLU A 262 30.29 12.22 -20.79
N VAL A 263 30.76 12.29 -19.53
CA VAL A 263 32.01 11.63 -19.08
C VAL A 263 31.79 10.66 -17.91
N ARG A 264 30.67 10.81 -17.20
CA ARG A 264 30.35 10.06 -15.99
C ARG A 264 30.05 8.60 -16.32
N GLN A 265 30.76 7.71 -15.65
CA GLN A 265 30.46 6.28 -15.67
C GLN A 265 29.58 5.91 -14.48
N GLU A 266 28.87 4.78 -14.58
CA GLU A 266 28.02 4.31 -13.48
C GLU A 266 28.84 4.04 -12.22
N SER A 267 28.21 4.25 -11.05
CA SER A 267 28.81 3.89 -9.76
C SER A 267 29.14 2.39 -9.74
N PRO A 268 30.35 1.97 -9.31
CA PRO A 268 31.32 2.72 -8.50
C PRO A 268 32.44 3.43 -9.27
N TRP A 269 32.48 3.38 -10.60
CA TRP A 269 33.61 3.83 -11.42
C TRP A 269 33.81 5.34 -11.42
N THR A 270 32.72 6.10 -11.30
CA THR A 270 32.78 7.55 -11.05
C THR A 270 31.84 7.93 -9.92
N MET A 271 32.37 8.56 -8.89
CA MET A 271 31.60 9.09 -7.76
C MET A 271 31.85 10.59 -7.64
N MET A 272 30.79 11.37 -7.50
CA MET A 272 30.89 12.81 -7.37
C MET A 272 30.11 13.29 -6.17
N PHE A 273 30.66 14.26 -5.46
CA PHE A 273 29.97 14.96 -4.40
C PHE A 273 30.38 16.43 -4.40
N ALA A 274 29.49 17.30 -4.87
CA ALA A 274 29.77 18.71 -5.09
C ALA A 274 31.01 18.92 -5.97
N ASP A 275 32.12 19.40 -5.42
CA ASP A 275 33.39 19.66 -6.09
C ASP A 275 34.38 18.46 -6.04
N ASP A 276 34.10 17.44 -5.22
CA ASP A 276 34.94 16.25 -5.10
C ASP A 276 34.55 15.18 -6.11
N ILE A 277 35.45 14.90 -7.07
CA ILE A 277 35.28 13.85 -8.09
C ILE A 277 36.25 12.70 -7.80
N VAL A 278 35.72 11.49 -7.72
CA VAL A 278 36.48 10.25 -7.56
C VAL A 278 36.32 9.42 -8.82
N ILE A 279 37.46 9.09 -9.43
CA ILE A 279 37.56 8.24 -10.61
C ILE A 279 38.23 6.94 -10.18
N CYS A 280 37.59 5.82 -10.50
CA CYS A 280 38.10 4.48 -10.23
C CYS A 280 38.23 3.71 -11.54
N SER A 281 39.32 2.97 -11.69
CA SER A 281 39.50 2.03 -12.79
C SER A 281 40.35 0.84 -12.34
N GLU A 282 40.29 -0.25 -13.10
CA GLU A 282 41.07 -1.46 -12.84
C GLU A 282 42.53 -1.34 -13.30
N SER A 283 42.80 -0.48 -14.29
CA SER A 283 44.15 -0.24 -14.81
C SER A 283 44.58 1.22 -14.63
N ARG A 284 45.89 1.41 -14.48
CA ARG A 284 46.48 2.74 -14.31
C ARG A 284 46.32 3.59 -15.56
N GLU A 285 46.55 3.00 -16.74
CA GLU A 285 46.43 3.67 -18.04
C GLU A 285 45.02 4.24 -18.23
N GLN A 286 44.02 3.50 -17.78
CA GLN A 286 42.63 3.92 -17.88
C GLN A 286 42.25 4.98 -16.83
N VAL A 287 42.91 5.01 -15.66
CA VAL A 287 42.79 6.15 -14.73
C VAL A 287 43.38 7.41 -15.37
N GLU A 288 44.57 7.34 -15.96
CA GLU A 288 45.20 8.48 -16.65
C GLU A 288 44.33 8.98 -17.80
N GLU A 289 43.79 8.08 -18.63
CA GLU A 289 42.88 8.43 -19.72
C GLU A 289 41.58 9.08 -19.20
N ASN A 290 40.95 8.49 -18.18
CA ASN A 290 39.73 9.05 -17.60
C ASN A 290 39.99 10.41 -16.94
N LEU A 291 41.12 10.59 -16.27
CA LEU A 291 41.53 11.86 -15.66
C LEU A 291 41.70 12.96 -16.72
N GLU A 292 42.31 12.63 -17.87
CA GLU A 292 42.45 13.55 -19.01
C GLU A 292 41.09 13.87 -19.68
N ARG A 293 40.21 12.87 -19.83
CA ARG A 293 38.84 13.07 -20.33
C ARG A 293 38.05 14.03 -19.43
N TRP A 294 38.13 13.81 -18.11
CA TRP A 294 37.50 14.68 -17.11
C TRP A 294 38.08 16.10 -17.15
N ARG A 295 39.41 16.24 -17.24
CA ARG A 295 40.06 17.54 -17.41
C ARG A 295 39.52 18.27 -18.63
N PHE A 296 39.53 17.61 -19.80
CA PHE A 296 39.11 18.24 -21.05
C PHE A 296 37.64 18.69 -20.99
N ALA A 297 36.75 17.87 -20.43
CA ALA A 297 35.34 18.22 -20.28
C ALA A 297 35.11 19.41 -19.34
N LEU A 298 35.83 19.48 -18.22
CA LEU A 298 35.76 20.58 -17.26
C LEU A 298 36.36 21.88 -17.83
N GLU A 299 37.54 21.80 -18.46
CA GLU A 299 38.24 22.95 -19.04
C GLU A 299 37.48 23.58 -20.21
N ARG A 300 36.83 22.76 -21.06
CA ARG A 300 36.02 23.25 -22.19
C ARG A 300 34.86 24.15 -21.77
N ARG A 301 34.39 24.04 -20.53
CA ARG A 301 33.28 24.84 -19.99
C ARG A 301 33.74 25.80 -18.87
N GLY A 302 35.04 26.11 -18.80
CA GLY A 302 35.59 27.16 -17.95
C GLY A 302 35.95 26.76 -16.52
N MET A 303 35.91 25.47 -16.17
CA MET A 303 36.36 24.95 -14.87
C MET A 303 37.82 24.50 -14.92
N LYS A 304 38.56 24.67 -13.82
CA LYS A 304 39.98 24.28 -13.72
C LYS A 304 40.18 23.20 -12.66
N VAL A 305 40.87 22.13 -13.03
CA VAL A 305 41.25 21.06 -12.08
C VAL A 305 42.45 21.53 -11.25
N SER A 306 42.35 21.43 -9.93
CA SER A 306 43.41 21.84 -9.03
C SER A 306 44.50 20.77 -8.95
N ARG A 307 45.65 21.04 -9.57
CA ARG A 307 46.81 20.12 -9.58
C ARG A 307 47.31 19.78 -8.18
N SER A 308 47.44 20.79 -7.32
CA SER A 308 47.98 20.62 -5.96
C SER A 308 47.05 19.85 -5.01
N LYS A 309 45.78 19.72 -5.35
CA LYS A 309 44.77 18.99 -4.56
C LYS A 309 44.41 17.62 -5.15
N THR A 310 44.89 17.30 -6.35
CA THR A 310 44.61 16.02 -7.00
C THR A 310 45.54 14.95 -6.43
N GLU A 311 44.97 13.88 -5.91
CA GLU A 311 45.69 12.79 -5.23
C GLU A 311 45.16 11.43 -5.75
N TYR A 312 46.00 10.39 -5.78
CA TYR A 312 45.59 9.04 -6.18
C TYR A 312 46.04 7.97 -5.17
N MET A 313 45.33 6.85 -5.15
CA MET A 313 45.62 5.70 -4.28
C MET A 313 45.43 4.41 -5.07
N CYS A 314 46.39 3.48 -4.96
CA CYS A 314 46.28 2.14 -5.51
C CYS A 314 45.83 1.16 -4.43
N VAL A 315 44.88 0.28 -4.75
CA VAL A 315 44.39 -0.76 -3.83
C VAL A 315 44.96 -2.11 -4.28
N ASN A 316 45.56 -2.87 -3.36
CA ASN A 316 46.15 -4.20 -3.63
C ASN A 316 47.26 -4.24 -4.70
N GLU A 317 48.15 -3.25 -4.73
CA GLU A 317 49.26 -3.18 -5.68
C GLU A 317 50.32 -4.26 -5.41
N ARG A 318 50.71 -5.02 -6.45
CA ARG A 318 51.93 -5.86 -6.43
C ARG A 318 53.11 -4.97 -6.84
N GLU A 319 54.25 -5.09 -6.17
CA GLU A 319 55.41 -4.20 -6.34
C GLU A 319 55.76 -3.98 -7.83
N GLY A 320 55.87 -2.70 -8.25
CA GLY A 320 56.38 -2.33 -9.57
C GLY A 320 55.48 -1.49 -10.49
N SER A 321 54.36 -0.91 -10.03
CA SER A 321 53.52 -0.06 -10.90
C SER A 321 53.98 1.41 -10.88
N GLY A 322 54.15 2.03 -12.06
CA GLY A 322 54.64 3.42 -12.17
C GLY A 322 53.64 4.50 -11.72
N THR A 323 53.97 5.77 -11.96
CA THR A 323 53.30 6.96 -11.38
C THR A 323 52.19 7.55 -12.26
N VAL A 324 50.97 7.73 -11.74
CA VAL A 324 49.86 8.40 -12.47
C VAL A 324 50.25 9.83 -12.85
N ARG A 325 50.04 10.21 -14.12
CA ARG A 325 50.33 11.56 -14.63
C ARG A 325 49.08 12.32 -15.06
N LEU A 326 49.08 13.63 -14.86
CA LEU A 326 48.09 14.58 -15.37
C LEU A 326 48.84 15.67 -16.15
N GLN A 327 48.54 15.88 -17.43
CA GLN A 327 49.27 16.80 -18.31
C GLN A 327 50.79 16.55 -18.35
N GLY A 328 51.23 15.31 -18.11
CA GLY A 328 52.65 14.93 -18.08
C GLY A 328 53.36 15.12 -16.73
N GLU A 329 52.72 15.73 -15.73
CA GLU A 329 53.26 15.88 -14.36
C GLU A 329 52.77 14.75 -13.44
N GLU A 330 53.58 14.32 -12.48
CA GLU A 330 53.22 13.24 -11.55
C GLU A 330 52.21 13.69 -10.48
N VAL A 331 51.13 12.93 -10.34
CA VAL A 331 50.12 13.12 -9.28
C VAL A 331 50.65 12.55 -7.96
N LYS A 332 50.23 13.11 -6.82
CA LYS A 332 50.67 12.64 -5.50
C LYS A 332 50.01 11.30 -5.13
N LYS A 333 50.82 10.27 -4.84
CA LYS A 333 50.37 8.95 -4.38
C LYS A 333 50.13 8.93 -2.86
N LEU A 334 49.01 8.36 -2.44
CA LEU A 334 48.66 8.17 -1.02
C LEU A 334 48.41 6.70 -0.65
N GLN A 335 48.61 6.39 0.63
CA GLN A 335 48.31 5.09 1.23
C GLN A 335 46.95 5.06 1.97
N GLU A 336 46.43 6.24 2.31
CA GLU A 336 45.09 6.41 2.88
C GLU A 336 44.43 7.63 2.25
N PHE A 337 43.14 7.49 1.94
CA PHE A 337 42.34 8.55 1.31
C PHE A 337 41.12 8.84 2.17
N LYS A 338 40.81 10.12 2.40
CA LYS A 338 39.64 10.53 3.17
C LYS A 338 38.57 11.09 2.21
N TYR A 339 37.49 10.35 2.04
CA TYR A 339 36.35 10.76 1.21
C TYR A 339 35.09 10.90 2.05
N LEU A 340 34.44 12.07 2.01
CA LEU A 340 33.19 12.37 2.75
C LEU A 340 33.23 12.02 4.25
N GLY A 341 34.42 12.13 4.84
CA GLY A 341 34.65 11.83 6.24
C GLY A 341 34.89 10.35 6.56
N SER A 342 34.91 9.45 5.57
CA SER A 342 35.34 8.05 5.70
C SER A 342 36.77 7.87 5.17
N THR A 343 37.57 7.06 5.85
CA THR A 343 38.95 6.75 5.46
C THR A 343 39.02 5.41 4.76
N VAL A 344 39.48 5.42 3.51
CA VAL A 344 39.79 4.22 2.74
C VAL A 344 41.29 3.97 2.80
N GLN A 345 41.69 2.73 3.05
CA GLN A 345 43.09 2.31 3.11
C GLN A 345 43.45 1.48 1.86
N SER A 346 44.67 1.64 1.36
CA SER A 346 45.20 0.88 0.20
C SER A 346 45.19 -0.64 0.40
N ASN A 347 45.27 -1.10 1.66
CA ASN A 347 45.26 -2.51 2.05
C ASN A 347 43.85 -3.06 2.35
N GLY A 348 42.79 -2.27 2.17
CA GLY A 348 41.41 -2.67 2.45
C GLY A 348 41.09 -2.88 3.94
N GLU A 349 42.00 -2.53 4.86
CA GLU A 349 41.73 -2.62 6.29
C GLU A 349 40.85 -1.47 6.78
N CYS A 350 40.04 -1.74 7.81
CA CYS A 350 39.13 -0.77 8.43
C CYS A 350 39.56 -0.33 9.84
N GLY A 351 40.75 -0.73 10.29
CA GLY A 351 41.23 -0.45 11.65
C GLY A 351 41.41 1.04 11.93
N LYS A 352 41.95 1.81 10.97
CA LYS A 352 42.13 3.26 11.13
C LYS A 352 40.80 4.01 11.16
N GLU A 353 39.83 3.57 10.37
CA GLU A 353 38.50 4.16 10.34
C GLU A 353 37.79 4.01 11.69
N VAL A 354 37.84 2.80 12.27
CA VAL A 354 37.28 2.53 13.61
C VAL A 354 37.91 3.43 14.68
N LYS A 355 39.24 3.59 14.67
CA LYS A 355 39.94 4.51 15.60
C LYS A 355 39.50 5.96 15.43
N LYS A 356 39.34 6.43 14.19
CA LYS A 356 38.83 7.78 13.89
C LYS A 356 37.39 7.96 14.40
N ARG A 357 36.52 6.95 14.26
CA ARG A 357 35.14 6.97 14.80
C ARG A 357 35.11 7.00 16.32
N VAL A 358 35.97 6.23 16.98
CA VAL A 358 36.15 6.30 18.44
C VAL A 358 36.58 7.70 18.86
N GLN A 359 37.55 8.31 18.16
CA GLN A 359 38.01 9.67 18.44
C GLN A 359 36.91 10.72 18.20
N ALA A 360 36.14 10.59 17.13
CA ALA A 360 34.99 11.46 16.85
C ALA A 360 33.93 11.35 17.96
N GLY A 361 33.65 10.14 18.43
CA GLY A 361 32.81 9.88 19.59
C GLY A 361 33.32 10.59 20.85
N TRP A 362 34.62 10.47 21.16
CA TRP A 362 35.23 11.17 22.30
C TRP A 362 35.18 12.69 22.17
N ASN A 363 35.41 13.24 20.97
CA ASN A 363 35.29 14.67 20.73
C ASN A 363 33.85 15.16 20.93
N GLY A 364 32.86 14.41 20.45
CA GLY A 364 31.45 14.67 20.73
C GLY A 364 31.14 14.61 22.22
N TRP A 365 31.63 13.59 22.91
CA TRP A 365 31.45 13.41 24.35
C TRP A 365 32.05 14.57 25.16
N ARG A 366 33.26 15.03 24.81
CA ARG A 366 33.93 16.18 25.46
C ARG A 366 33.11 17.46 25.35
N LYS A 367 32.51 17.73 24.18
CA LYS A 367 31.66 18.92 23.97
C LYS A 367 30.42 18.93 24.87
N VAL A 368 29.86 17.76 25.20
CA VAL A 368 28.69 17.63 26.09
C VAL A 368 29.02 17.16 27.50
N SER A 369 30.31 17.18 27.88
CA SER A 369 30.78 16.69 29.17
C SER A 369 30.17 17.46 30.35
N GLY A 370 29.89 18.75 30.19
CA GLY A 370 29.22 19.56 31.21
C GLY A 370 27.86 18.99 31.64
N VAL A 371 27.12 18.36 30.72
CA VAL A 371 25.82 17.72 30.98
C VAL A 371 26.01 16.25 31.38
N LEU A 372 26.93 15.53 30.72
CA LEU A 372 27.13 14.11 30.97
C LEU A 372 27.78 13.81 32.32
N CYS A 373 28.62 14.72 32.84
CA CYS A 373 29.32 14.56 34.11
C CYS A 373 28.58 15.21 35.30
N ASP A 374 27.51 15.98 35.07
CA ASP A 374 26.76 16.63 36.15
C ASP A 374 26.03 15.59 37.01
N ARG A 375 26.23 15.62 38.32
CA ARG A 375 25.56 14.72 39.29
C ARG A 375 24.07 15.00 39.45
N LYS A 376 23.61 16.23 39.14
CA LYS A 376 22.20 16.63 39.23
C LYS A 376 21.33 16.03 38.11
N ILE A 377 21.96 15.59 37.02
CA ILE A 377 21.25 15.09 35.84
C ILE A 377 21.03 13.58 35.95
N SER A 378 19.78 13.15 35.76
CA SER A 378 19.41 11.74 35.85
C SER A 378 20.12 10.89 34.79
N ALA A 379 20.42 9.63 35.13
CA ALA A 379 21.07 8.67 34.24
C ALA A 379 20.31 8.48 32.91
N ARG A 380 18.98 8.59 32.93
CA ARG A 380 18.12 8.51 31.74
C ARG A 380 18.33 9.67 30.77
N ILE A 381 18.48 10.90 31.28
CA ILE A 381 18.76 12.08 30.46
C ILE A 381 20.18 11.99 29.89
N LYS A 382 21.17 11.59 30.71
CA LYS A 382 22.54 11.34 30.24
C LYS A 382 22.59 10.32 29.11
N GLY A 383 21.83 9.22 29.25
CA GLY A 383 21.67 8.23 28.19
C GLY A 383 21.01 8.79 26.93
N LYS A 384 20.01 9.67 27.06
CA LYS A 384 19.38 10.36 25.92
C LYS A 384 20.39 11.25 25.19
N VAL A 385 21.15 12.07 25.90
CA VAL A 385 22.19 12.95 25.33
C VAL A 385 23.27 12.12 24.61
N TYR A 386 23.71 11.01 25.20
CA TYR A 386 24.64 10.09 24.56
C TYR A 386 24.10 9.54 23.24
N ARG A 387 22.84 9.06 23.23
CA ARG A 387 22.20 8.52 22.01
C ARG A 387 22.01 9.55 20.90
N THR A 388 21.84 10.82 21.25
CA THR A 388 21.57 11.90 20.29
C THR A 388 22.84 12.55 19.74
N VAL A 389 23.90 12.69 20.55
CA VAL A 389 25.10 13.46 20.16
C VAL A 389 26.31 12.57 19.91
N VAL A 390 26.59 11.64 20.83
CA VAL A 390 27.85 10.87 20.82
C VAL A 390 27.74 9.65 19.91
N ARG A 391 26.64 8.91 20.04
CA ARG A 391 26.42 7.67 19.28
C ARG A 391 26.36 7.89 17.76
N PRO A 392 25.67 8.92 17.22
CA PRO A 392 25.65 9.14 15.76
C PRO A 392 27.05 9.44 15.20
N ALA A 393 27.89 10.17 15.93
CA ALA A 393 29.28 10.43 15.53
C ALA A 393 30.13 9.15 15.46
N MET A 394 29.84 8.17 16.32
CA MET A 394 30.48 6.85 16.29
C MET A 394 29.94 5.95 15.17
N LEU A 395 28.64 6.01 14.88
CA LEU A 395 27.97 5.14 13.92
C LEU A 395 28.12 5.58 12.46
N TYR A 396 28.36 6.86 12.21
CA TYR A 396 28.45 7.41 10.85
C TYR A 396 29.40 6.59 9.97
N GLY A 397 28.91 6.10 8.83
CA GLY A 397 29.70 5.36 7.84
C GLY A 397 30.03 3.91 8.24
N LEU A 398 29.65 3.43 9.43
CA LEU A 398 29.88 2.03 9.82
C LEU A 398 28.92 1.05 9.13
N GLU A 399 27.84 1.55 8.54
CA GLU A 399 26.91 0.80 7.70
C GLU A 399 27.56 0.24 6.41
N THR A 400 28.63 0.86 5.91
CA THR A 400 29.33 0.40 4.68
C THR A 400 30.63 -0.33 4.96
N VAL A 401 31.07 -0.39 6.22
CA VAL A 401 32.36 -0.98 6.61
C VAL A 401 32.18 -2.41 7.10
N SER A 402 33.01 -3.34 6.61
CA SER A 402 33.10 -4.72 7.11
C SER A 402 33.89 -4.80 8.43
N LEU A 403 33.20 -4.70 9.57
CA LEU A 403 33.80 -4.80 10.90
C LEU A 403 34.18 -6.25 11.26
N ARG A 404 35.42 -6.46 11.71
CA ARG A 404 35.87 -7.71 12.35
C ARG A 404 35.45 -7.74 13.83
N LYS A 405 35.30 -8.93 14.44
CA LYS A 405 34.96 -9.09 15.88
C LYS A 405 35.87 -8.28 16.83
N ARG A 406 37.16 -8.20 16.52
CA ARG A 406 38.13 -7.39 17.29
C ARG A 406 37.80 -5.90 17.29
N GLN A 407 37.38 -5.36 16.15
CA GLN A 407 37.07 -3.94 15.98
C GLN A 407 35.69 -3.59 16.56
N GLU A 408 34.73 -4.49 16.44
CA GLU A 408 33.44 -4.37 17.14
C GLU A 408 33.65 -4.31 18.66
N SER A 409 34.52 -5.17 19.20
CA SER A 409 34.89 -5.14 20.61
C SER A 409 35.56 -3.81 21.01
N GLU A 410 36.41 -3.24 20.15
CA GLU A 410 37.07 -1.94 20.41
C GLU A 410 36.05 -0.79 20.52
N LEU A 411 35.05 -0.77 19.63
CA LEU A 411 33.96 0.20 19.69
C LEU A 411 33.09 0.03 20.93
N GLU A 412 32.78 -1.22 21.32
CA GLU A 412 32.01 -1.49 22.54
C GLU A 412 32.76 -1.10 23.81
N VAL A 413 34.08 -1.32 23.85
CA VAL A 413 34.93 -0.89 24.96
C VAL A 413 34.94 0.63 25.08
N ALA A 414 35.00 1.35 23.94
CA ALA A 414 34.92 2.81 23.94
C ALA A 414 33.55 3.32 24.43
N GLU A 415 32.44 2.76 23.94
CA GLU A 415 31.08 3.08 24.39
C GLU A 415 30.92 2.87 25.91
N LEU A 416 31.31 1.70 26.41
CA LEU A 416 31.18 1.38 27.83
C LEU A 416 32.04 2.30 28.71
N LYS A 417 33.22 2.71 28.23
CA LYS A 417 34.08 3.67 28.93
C LYS A 417 33.40 5.04 29.04
N MET A 418 32.79 5.53 27.94
CA MET A 418 32.03 6.79 27.94
C MET A 418 30.82 6.74 28.89
N LEU A 419 30.03 5.67 28.85
CA LEU A 419 28.86 5.50 29.72
C LEU A 419 29.23 5.39 31.20
N ARG A 420 30.30 4.65 31.52
CA ARG A 420 30.84 4.55 32.89
C ARG A 420 31.23 5.91 33.45
N PHE A 421 31.96 6.71 32.68
CA PHE A 421 32.31 8.07 33.10
C PHE A 421 31.08 8.95 33.31
N SER A 422 30.09 8.90 32.42
CA SER A 422 28.86 9.69 32.57
C SER A 422 28.05 9.32 33.82
N LEU A 423 28.10 8.05 34.24
CA LEU A 423 27.42 7.57 35.45
C LEU A 423 28.28 7.66 36.71
N GLY A 424 29.53 8.11 36.61
CA GLY A 424 30.45 8.19 37.76
C GLY A 424 30.89 6.83 38.31
N VAL A 425 30.81 5.77 37.49
CA VAL A 425 31.12 4.39 37.88
C VAL A 425 32.50 4.00 37.38
N THR A 426 33.35 3.50 38.27
CA THR A 426 34.69 3.03 37.94
C THR A 426 34.71 1.53 37.63
N ARG A 427 35.86 0.99 37.19
CA ARG A 427 36.02 -0.46 37.04
C ARG A 427 36.13 -1.19 38.38
N LEU A 428 36.53 -0.48 39.45
CA LEU A 428 36.69 -1.05 40.80
C LEU A 428 35.33 -1.40 41.43
N ASP A 429 34.26 -0.73 41.00
CA ASP A 429 32.90 -0.93 41.51
C ASP A 429 32.29 -2.29 41.11
N ARG A 430 32.97 -3.10 40.28
CA ARG A 430 32.57 -4.45 39.82
C ARG A 430 31.13 -4.55 39.26
N ILE A 431 30.57 -3.45 38.77
CA ILE A 431 29.23 -3.41 38.16
C ILE A 431 29.24 -4.06 36.77
N ARG A 432 28.28 -4.95 36.51
CA ARG A 432 28.07 -5.61 35.21
C ARG A 432 27.73 -4.61 34.11
N ASN A 433 28.29 -4.80 32.91
CA ASN A 433 28.09 -3.88 31.77
C ASN A 433 26.62 -3.78 31.32
N GLU A 434 25.84 -4.86 31.49
CA GLU A 434 24.40 -4.89 31.17
C GLU A 434 23.60 -3.95 32.08
N TYR A 435 23.97 -3.86 33.35
CA TYR A 435 23.33 -2.95 34.30
C TYR A 435 23.60 -1.49 33.92
N ILE A 436 24.83 -1.15 33.54
CA ILE A 436 25.23 0.20 33.10
C ILE A 436 24.42 0.62 31.87
N ARG A 437 24.30 -0.28 30.89
CA ARG A 437 23.49 -0.08 29.68
C ARG A 437 21.99 0.06 30.01
N GLY A 438 21.47 -0.77 30.91
CA GLY A 438 20.09 -0.70 31.40
C GLY A 438 19.76 0.64 32.05
N THR A 439 20.61 1.09 32.98
CA THR A 439 20.45 2.36 33.71
C THR A 439 20.49 3.59 32.78
N ALA A 440 21.30 3.55 31.72
CA ALA A 440 21.33 4.62 30.71
C ALA A 440 20.24 4.45 29.62
N HIS A 441 19.53 3.32 29.57
CA HIS A 441 18.66 2.90 28.46
C HIS A 441 19.38 2.89 27.10
N VAL A 442 20.59 2.35 27.05
CA VAL A 442 21.46 2.36 25.87
C VAL A 442 21.70 0.91 25.41
N GLY A 443 21.12 0.51 24.28
CA GLY A 443 21.35 -0.82 23.67
C GLY A 443 22.80 -1.01 23.17
N ARG A 444 23.21 -2.25 22.84
CA ARG A 444 24.58 -2.54 22.38
C ARG A 444 24.87 -1.84 21.05
N LEU A 445 26.10 -1.34 20.88
CA LEU A 445 26.50 -0.67 19.65
C LEU A 445 26.48 -1.61 18.43
N GLY A 446 26.93 -2.87 18.58
CA GLY A 446 26.92 -3.86 17.50
C GLY A 446 25.54 -4.09 16.90
N ASP A 447 24.50 -4.18 17.75
CA ASP A 447 23.11 -4.30 17.31
C ASP A 447 22.65 -3.07 16.52
N LYS A 448 23.08 -1.86 16.95
CA LYS A 448 22.77 -0.62 16.23
C LYS A 448 23.48 -0.48 14.90
N VAL A 449 24.72 -0.98 14.78
CA VAL A 449 25.40 -1.08 13.48
C VAL A 449 24.63 -2.03 12.57
N ARG A 450 24.18 -3.18 13.08
CA ARG A 450 23.37 -4.14 12.30
C ARG A 450 22.04 -3.55 11.85
N GLU A 451 21.33 -2.85 12.73
CA GLU A 451 20.10 -2.12 12.37
C GLU A 451 20.35 -1.08 11.27
N ALA A 452 21.44 -0.31 11.38
CA ALA A 452 21.81 0.70 10.36
C ALA A 452 22.12 0.04 9.01
N ARG A 453 22.83 -1.10 9.00
CA ARG A 453 23.09 -1.90 7.79
C ARG A 453 21.81 -2.43 7.16
N LEU A 454 20.88 -2.97 7.95
CA LEU A 454 19.60 -3.47 7.44
C LEU A 454 18.73 -2.32 6.88
N ARG A 455 18.78 -1.15 7.52
CA ARG A 455 18.12 0.06 7.01
C ARG A 455 18.71 0.52 5.68
N TRP A 456 20.05 0.51 5.57
CA TRP A 456 20.77 0.81 4.33
C TRP A 456 20.44 -0.20 3.22
N PHE A 457 20.50 -1.50 3.53
CA PHE A 457 20.12 -2.57 2.62
C PHE A 457 18.67 -2.40 2.12
N GLY A 458 17.72 -2.12 3.01
CA GLY A 458 16.34 -1.83 2.62
C GLY A 458 16.20 -0.58 1.74
N HIS A 459 17.07 0.43 1.91
CA HIS A 459 17.13 1.58 1.02
C HIS A 459 17.63 1.19 -0.38
N VAL A 460 18.68 0.37 -0.47
CA VAL A 460 19.21 -0.14 -1.75
C VAL A 460 18.21 -1.06 -2.46
N GLN A 461 17.56 -1.97 -1.74
CA GLN A 461 16.59 -2.91 -2.32
C GLN A 461 15.33 -2.22 -2.87
N ARG A 462 14.94 -1.07 -2.29
CA ARG A 462 13.86 -0.22 -2.83
C ARG A 462 14.24 0.42 -4.17
N ARG A 463 15.53 0.52 -4.49
CA ARG A 463 16.04 1.08 -5.73
C ARG A 463 15.78 0.17 -6.95
N GLU A 464 15.68 -1.15 -6.76
CA GLU A 464 15.59 -2.11 -7.89
C GLU A 464 14.18 -2.39 -8.43
N ASN A 465 13.09 -2.08 -7.70
CA ASN A 465 11.75 -2.56 -8.08
C ASN A 465 10.86 -1.54 -8.84
N LEU A 466 11.28 -0.27 -9.01
CA LEU A 466 10.48 0.80 -9.64
C LEU A 466 11.10 1.37 -10.92
N THR A 467 12.29 0.92 -11.32
CA THR A 467 13.07 1.47 -12.43
C THR A 467 12.32 1.41 -13.77
N HIS A 468 11.66 0.29 -14.09
CA HIS A 468 10.93 0.11 -15.35
C HIS A 468 9.67 0.98 -15.53
N LEU A 469 9.20 1.67 -14.49
CA LEU A 469 7.97 2.48 -14.56
C LEU A 469 8.25 3.98 -14.69
N ARG A 470 9.48 4.43 -14.42
CA ARG A 470 9.78 5.85 -14.26
C ARG A 470 9.57 6.67 -15.53
N ASP A 471 9.86 6.06 -16.68
CA ASP A 471 9.81 6.68 -18.00
C ASP A 471 8.43 6.54 -18.67
N ARG A 472 7.51 5.78 -18.05
CA ARG A 472 6.16 5.56 -18.59
C ARG A 472 5.21 6.67 -18.15
N ASN A 473 4.26 7.00 -19.01
CA ASN A 473 3.19 7.93 -18.67
C ASN A 473 2.16 7.25 -17.77
N VAL A 474 1.51 8.03 -16.91
CA VAL A 474 0.43 7.54 -16.03
C VAL A 474 -0.73 6.91 -16.81
N GLU A 475 -0.97 7.39 -18.03
CA GLU A 475 -2.03 6.89 -18.93
C GLU A 475 -1.76 5.46 -19.45
N ASP A 476 -0.48 5.06 -19.54
CA ASP A 476 -0.06 3.77 -20.09
C ASP A 476 -0.02 2.66 -19.04
N LEU A 477 -0.21 2.99 -17.77
CA LEU A 477 -0.08 2.05 -16.66
C LEU A 477 -1.24 1.05 -16.61
N SER A 478 -0.89 -0.19 -16.32
CA SER A 478 -1.86 -1.20 -15.88
C SER A 478 -2.43 -0.83 -14.49
N GLY A 479 -3.60 -1.38 -14.16
CA GLY A 479 -4.25 -1.10 -12.86
C GLY A 479 -3.35 -1.38 -11.66
N GLY A 480 -2.57 -2.47 -11.69
CA GLY A 480 -1.62 -2.80 -10.61
C GLY A 480 -0.40 -1.87 -10.54
N GLU A 481 0.10 -1.37 -11.69
CA GLU A 481 1.16 -0.36 -11.71
C GLU A 481 0.66 0.99 -11.18
N LEU A 482 -0.53 1.41 -11.61
CA LEU A 482 -1.17 2.63 -11.17
C LEU A 482 -1.48 2.62 -9.67
N GLN A 483 -1.92 1.47 -9.14
CA GLN A 483 -2.14 1.28 -7.71
C GLN A 483 -0.84 1.40 -6.91
N ARG A 484 0.26 0.77 -7.36
CA ARG A 484 1.58 0.90 -6.72
C ARG A 484 2.08 2.34 -6.75
N PHE A 485 1.90 3.03 -7.87
CA PHE A 485 2.22 4.46 -7.99
C PHE A 485 1.41 5.31 -7.01
N ALA A 486 0.09 5.10 -6.91
CA ALA A 486 -0.76 5.84 -5.97
C ALA A 486 -0.32 5.62 -4.51
N CYS A 487 -0.02 4.38 -4.13
CA CYS A 487 0.51 4.08 -2.80
C CYS A 487 1.89 4.73 -2.57
N ALA A 488 2.79 4.69 -3.56
CA ALA A 488 4.11 5.31 -3.46
C ALA A 488 4.02 6.82 -3.27
N VAL A 489 3.19 7.52 -4.05
CA VAL A 489 2.96 8.96 -3.92
C VAL A 489 2.48 9.33 -2.51
N VAL A 490 1.55 8.56 -1.95
CA VAL A 490 1.04 8.80 -0.59
C VAL A 490 2.12 8.54 0.46
N CYS A 491 2.95 7.51 0.29
CA CYS A 491 4.05 7.21 1.21
C CYS A 491 5.18 8.25 1.17
N ILE A 492 5.39 8.91 0.02
CA ILE A 492 6.45 9.90 -0.20
C ILE A 492 6.03 11.29 0.28
N GLN A 493 4.76 11.64 0.11
CA GLN A 493 4.26 12.97 0.42
C GLN A 493 4.48 13.29 1.91
N ARG A 494 5.34 14.28 2.21
CA ARG A 494 5.26 14.98 3.49
C ARG A 494 4.11 15.96 3.42
N ALA A 495 3.58 16.28 4.58
CA ALA A 495 2.49 17.20 4.70
C ALA A 495 2.97 18.68 4.73
N ASP A 496 4.16 18.98 4.19
CA ASP A 496 4.77 20.32 4.25
C ASP A 496 4.49 21.07 2.94
N MET A 497 3.29 21.64 2.82
CA MET A 497 3.05 22.65 1.77
C MET A 497 3.20 24.02 2.42
N TYR A 498 4.31 24.67 2.11
CA TYR A 498 4.65 26.08 2.25
C TYR A 498 3.47 27.01 2.58
N ALA A 499 3.49 27.60 3.78
CA ALA A 499 3.17 29.01 3.98
C ALA A 499 4.49 29.70 4.34
N PRO A 500 5.01 30.64 3.54
CA PRO A 500 6.26 31.31 3.83
C PRO A 500 5.98 32.48 4.77
N GLU A 501 5.82 32.21 6.06
CA GLU A 501 5.99 33.20 7.12
C GLU A 501 5.92 32.48 8.47
N ILE A 502 6.87 32.81 9.36
CA ILE A 502 6.99 32.38 10.76
C ILE A 502 7.83 31.12 11.02
N LEU A 503 9.00 31.43 11.57
CA LEU A 503 9.98 30.61 12.24
C LEU A 503 9.38 29.88 13.46
N PHE A 504 8.65 28.78 13.26
CA PHE A 504 8.35 27.79 14.30
C PHE A 504 8.33 26.39 13.69
N ILE A 505 9.24 25.52 14.09
CA ILE A 505 9.18 24.09 13.77
C ILE A 505 8.03 23.50 14.61
N HIS A 506 6.80 23.58 14.11
CA HIS A 506 5.70 22.75 14.61
C HIS A 506 5.92 21.34 14.03
N LEU A 507 6.13 20.34 14.90
CA LEU A 507 6.10 18.93 14.52
C LEU A 507 4.66 18.54 14.22
N SER A 508 4.17 18.82 13.01
CA SER A 508 2.81 18.47 12.59
C SER A 508 2.63 16.95 12.63
N THR A 509 1.57 16.48 13.28
CA THR A 509 1.25 15.05 13.37
C THR A 509 0.63 14.61 12.03
N ILE A 510 1.10 13.53 11.40
CA ILE A 510 0.62 13.14 10.06
C ILE A 510 -0.38 11.98 10.16
N HIS A 511 -1.44 12.04 9.37
CA HIS A 511 -2.40 10.96 9.24
C HIS A 511 -2.42 10.39 7.81
N PHE A 512 -2.00 9.14 7.66
CA PHE A 512 -2.09 8.40 6.41
C PHE A 512 -3.36 7.57 6.33
N MET A 513 -4.10 7.69 5.23
CA MET A 513 -5.31 6.93 4.97
C MET A 513 -5.20 6.18 3.65
N PHE A 514 -5.31 4.86 3.71
CA PHE A 514 -5.30 3.99 2.55
C PHE A 514 -6.68 3.38 2.33
N ASP A 515 -7.39 3.82 1.29
CA ASP A 515 -8.67 3.24 0.87
C ASP A 515 -8.43 2.21 -0.23
N GLU A 516 -8.61 0.93 0.10
CA GLU A 516 -8.37 -0.25 -0.75
C GLU A 516 -7.00 -0.24 -1.44
N PRO A 517 -5.87 -0.30 -0.69
CA PRO A 517 -4.52 -0.35 -1.26
C PRO A 517 -4.21 -1.65 -2.04
N SER A 518 -4.93 -2.75 -1.81
CA SER A 518 -4.67 -4.07 -2.43
C SER A 518 -5.34 -4.29 -3.79
N SER A 519 -6.27 -3.42 -4.20
CA SER A 519 -7.03 -3.58 -5.44
C SER A 519 -6.12 -3.67 -6.67
N TYR A 520 -6.43 -4.61 -7.58
CA TYR A 520 -5.66 -4.93 -8.81
C TYR A 520 -4.23 -5.47 -8.62
N LEU A 521 -3.73 -5.56 -7.38
CA LEU A 521 -2.42 -6.13 -7.10
C LEU A 521 -2.49 -7.65 -7.06
N ASP A 522 -1.45 -8.30 -7.57
CA ASP A 522 -1.24 -9.73 -7.31
C ASP A 522 -0.83 -9.96 -5.85
N VAL A 523 -0.84 -11.22 -5.44
CA VAL A 523 -0.53 -11.65 -4.07
C VAL A 523 0.80 -11.08 -3.56
N LYS A 524 1.88 -11.15 -4.37
CA LYS A 524 3.22 -10.70 -3.97
C LYS A 524 3.25 -9.19 -3.81
N GLN A 525 2.64 -8.49 -4.75
CA GLN A 525 2.54 -7.04 -4.76
C GLN A 525 1.69 -6.53 -3.58
N ARG A 526 0.59 -7.20 -3.24
CA ARG A 526 -0.23 -6.87 -2.05
C ARG A 526 0.60 -6.91 -0.77
N LEU A 527 1.43 -7.94 -0.61
CA LEU A 527 2.24 -8.12 0.58
C LEU A 527 3.41 -7.14 0.64
N LYS A 528 4.06 -6.85 -0.49
CA LYS A 528 5.06 -5.76 -0.58
C LYS A 528 4.46 -4.39 -0.25
N ALA A 529 3.26 -4.09 -0.77
CA ALA A 529 2.54 -2.87 -0.45
C ALA A 529 2.22 -2.82 1.05
N ALA A 530 1.78 -3.94 1.63
CA ALA A 530 1.49 -4.03 3.05
C ALA A 530 2.71 -3.79 3.93
N ILE A 531 3.87 -4.37 3.58
CA ILE A 531 5.15 -4.12 4.27
C ILE A 531 5.52 -2.63 4.18
N THR A 532 5.29 -2.01 3.02
CA THR A 532 5.62 -0.60 2.80
C THR A 532 4.73 0.32 3.64
N ILE A 533 3.43 0.07 3.69
CA ILE A 533 2.48 0.80 4.55
C ILE A 533 2.88 0.64 6.02
N ARG A 534 3.21 -0.58 6.46
CA ARG A 534 3.68 -0.83 7.84
C ARG A 534 5.02 -0.16 8.14
N SER A 535 5.87 0.10 7.15
CA SER A 535 7.12 0.82 7.36
C SER A 535 6.93 2.31 7.70
N LEU A 536 5.71 2.85 7.50
CA LEU A 536 5.36 4.21 7.88
C LEU A 536 5.08 4.36 9.39
N ILE A 537 4.95 3.25 10.13
CA ILE A 537 4.61 3.27 11.56
C ILE A 537 5.71 3.98 12.35
N THR A 538 5.36 5.12 12.94
CA THR A 538 6.17 5.86 13.91
C THR A 538 5.24 6.38 15.02
N PRO A 539 5.74 6.64 16.25
CA PRO A 539 4.90 6.97 17.41
C PRO A 539 4.10 8.28 17.27
N ASP A 540 4.36 9.06 16.23
CA ASP A 540 3.77 10.36 15.89
C ASP A 540 2.90 10.29 14.62
N ARG A 541 2.57 9.11 14.11
CA ARG A 541 1.77 8.95 12.88
C ARG A 541 0.52 8.12 13.12
N TYR A 542 -0.60 8.62 12.60
CA TYR A 542 -1.85 7.88 12.53
C TYR A 542 -1.94 7.18 11.18
N ILE A 543 -2.32 5.89 11.18
CA ILE A 543 -2.49 5.12 9.95
C ILE A 543 -3.83 4.39 9.99
N ILE A 544 -4.70 4.70 9.02
CA ILE A 544 -5.95 3.98 8.79
C ILE A 544 -5.88 3.26 7.45
N VAL A 545 -6.33 2.00 7.43
CA VAL A 545 -6.46 1.22 6.22
C VAL A 545 -7.86 0.63 6.11
N VAL A 546 -8.51 0.85 4.97
CA VAL A 546 -9.73 0.13 4.56
C VAL A 546 -9.34 -0.96 3.59
N GLU A 547 -9.68 -2.20 3.92
CA GLU A 547 -9.40 -3.36 3.07
C GLU A 547 -10.58 -4.34 3.02
N HIS A 548 -10.70 -4.99 1.87
CA HIS A 548 -11.69 -6.05 1.63
C HIS A 548 -11.05 -7.44 1.65
N ASP A 549 -9.75 -7.53 1.41
CA ASP A 549 -8.99 -8.76 1.55
C ASP A 549 -8.66 -9.00 3.03
N LEU A 550 -9.38 -9.91 3.67
CA LEU A 550 -9.19 -10.22 5.09
C LEU A 550 -7.77 -10.72 5.40
N SER A 551 -7.09 -11.35 4.44
CA SER A 551 -5.74 -11.91 4.63
C SER A 551 -4.71 -10.80 4.66
N VAL A 552 -4.82 -9.85 3.72
CA VAL A 552 -3.98 -8.66 3.69
C VAL A 552 -4.28 -7.74 4.88
N LEU A 553 -5.55 -7.61 5.27
CA LEU A 553 -5.96 -6.85 6.46
C LEU A 553 -5.37 -7.44 7.76
N ASP A 554 -5.34 -8.77 7.92
CA ASP A 554 -4.72 -9.42 9.09
C ASP A 554 -3.20 -9.18 9.15
N TYR A 555 -2.55 -9.08 7.99
CA TYR A 555 -1.13 -8.72 7.93
C TYR A 555 -0.88 -7.23 8.24
N LEU A 556 -1.72 -6.35 7.68
CA LEU A 556 -1.56 -4.89 7.72
C LEU A 556 -1.86 -4.30 9.10
N SER A 557 -2.96 -4.70 9.71
CA SER A 557 -3.52 -4.01 10.86
C SER A 557 -2.97 -4.54 12.19
N ASP A 558 -3.01 -3.70 13.21
CA ASP A 558 -2.76 -4.08 14.61
C ASP A 558 -4.08 -4.13 15.42
N PHE A 559 -5.05 -3.28 15.04
CA PHE A 559 -6.44 -3.29 15.52
C PHE A 559 -7.41 -3.23 14.36
N ILE A 560 -8.63 -3.75 14.55
CA ILE A 560 -9.70 -3.72 13.54
C ILE A 560 -10.99 -3.15 14.12
N CYS A 561 -11.62 -2.24 13.39
CA CYS A 561 -12.99 -1.82 13.58
C CYS A 561 -13.88 -2.46 12.51
N CYS A 562 -14.96 -3.10 12.95
CA CYS A 562 -15.98 -3.64 12.05
C CYS A 562 -17.08 -2.60 11.85
N LEU A 563 -17.52 -2.41 10.61
CA LEU A 563 -18.70 -1.63 10.29
C LEU A 563 -19.82 -2.57 9.90
N TYR A 564 -20.94 -2.45 10.63
CA TYR A 564 -22.15 -3.23 10.39
C TYR A 564 -23.36 -2.31 10.24
N GLY A 565 -24.47 -2.86 9.75
CA GLY A 565 -25.65 -2.09 9.35
C GLY A 565 -26.17 -2.51 7.97
N VAL A 566 -27.11 -1.73 7.45
CA VAL A 566 -27.75 -2.00 6.15
C VAL A 566 -27.13 -1.08 5.10
N PRO A 567 -26.61 -1.62 3.97
CA PRO A 567 -26.02 -0.81 2.89
C PRO A 567 -26.95 0.33 2.44
N SER A 568 -26.38 1.53 2.30
CA SER A 568 -27.09 2.77 1.91
C SER A 568 -28.16 3.25 2.90
N ALA A 569 -28.34 2.55 4.03
CA ALA A 569 -29.35 2.84 5.03
C ALA A 569 -28.76 3.42 6.31
N TYR A 570 -27.91 2.64 6.99
CA TYR A 570 -27.16 3.12 8.14
C TYR A 570 -25.89 2.28 8.33
N GLY A 571 -24.90 2.85 8.98
CA GLY A 571 -23.69 2.16 9.40
C GLY A 571 -23.34 2.48 10.84
N VAL A 572 -22.89 1.48 11.58
CA VAL A 572 -22.38 1.61 12.95
C VAL A 572 -20.95 1.10 12.98
N VAL A 573 -20.05 1.89 13.55
CA VAL A 573 -18.66 1.50 13.77
C VAL A 573 -18.52 0.83 15.14
N THR A 574 -17.99 -0.38 15.20
CA THR A 574 -17.69 -1.04 16.48
C THR A 574 -16.51 -0.38 17.19
N MET A 575 -16.39 -0.63 18.49
CA MET A 575 -15.14 -0.41 19.21
C MET A 575 -13.99 -1.20 18.56
N PRO A 576 -12.73 -0.73 18.66
CA PRO A 576 -11.59 -1.43 18.10
C PRO A 576 -11.35 -2.77 18.82
N PHE A 577 -11.20 -3.83 18.04
CA PHE A 577 -10.84 -5.18 18.52
C PHE A 577 -9.42 -5.54 18.08
N SER A 578 -8.84 -6.55 18.73
CA SER A 578 -7.65 -7.19 18.18
C SER A 578 -7.98 -7.77 16.80
N VAL A 579 -6.99 -7.82 15.90
CA VAL A 579 -7.19 -8.28 14.51
C VAL A 579 -7.88 -9.65 14.43
N ARG A 580 -7.47 -10.59 15.29
CA ARG A 580 -8.03 -11.95 15.31
C ARG A 580 -9.49 -11.93 15.74
N GLU A 581 -9.80 -11.25 16.84
CA GLU A 581 -11.17 -11.16 17.36
C GLU A 581 -12.08 -10.41 16.40
N GLY A 582 -11.63 -9.27 15.87
CA GLY A 582 -12.41 -8.43 14.95
C GLY A 582 -12.79 -9.18 13.67
N ILE A 583 -11.86 -9.91 13.06
CA ILE A 583 -12.19 -10.71 11.86
C ILE A 583 -13.13 -11.86 12.19
N ASN A 584 -12.97 -12.54 13.33
CA ASN A 584 -13.87 -13.61 13.72
C ASN A 584 -15.28 -13.09 14.00
N ILE A 585 -15.43 -11.96 14.72
CA ILE A 585 -16.70 -11.25 14.92
C ILE A 585 -17.35 -10.90 13.57
N PHE A 586 -16.56 -10.40 12.62
CA PHE A 586 -17.04 -10.06 11.28
C PHE A 586 -17.58 -11.28 10.51
N LEU A 587 -16.90 -12.43 10.62
CA LEU A 587 -17.29 -13.68 9.96
C LEU A 587 -18.50 -14.34 10.62
N ASP A 588 -18.53 -14.35 11.95
CA ASP A 588 -19.62 -14.91 12.76
C ASP A 588 -20.92 -14.10 12.59
N GLY A 589 -20.81 -12.80 12.26
CA GLY A 589 -21.97 -11.93 12.07
C GLY A 589 -22.60 -11.45 13.39
N TYR A 590 -21.89 -11.62 14.50
CA TYR A 590 -22.37 -11.35 15.85
C TYR A 590 -21.29 -10.62 16.66
N VAL A 591 -21.65 -9.47 17.24
CA VAL A 591 -20.78 -8.66 18.10
C VAL A 591 -21.12 -8.97 19.56
N PRO A 592 -20.26 -9.71 20.30
CA PRO A 592 -20.57 -10.15 21.66
C PRO A 592 -20.70 -8.99 22.65
N THR A 593 -19.88 -7.95 22.51
CA THR A 593 -19.86 -6.79 23.43
C THR A 593 -21.14 -5.97 23.39
N GLU A 594 -21.84 -5.98 22.26
CA GLU A 594 -23.09 -5.24 22.05
C GLU A 594 -24.32 -6.16 22.07
N ASN A 595 -24.11 -7.48 22.23
CA ASN A 595 -25.13 -8.52 22.10
C ASN A 595 -25.98 -8.34 20.82
N LEU A 596 -25.31 -8.02 19.70
CA LEU A 596 -25.96 -7.64 18.46
C LEU A 596 -25.54 -8.57 17.33
N ARG A 597 -26.52 -9.25 16.73
CA ARG A 597 -26.34 -10.03 15.50
C ARG A 597 -26.71 -9.16 14.30
N PHE A 598 -25.75 -8.88 13.43
CA PHE A 598 -25.96 -8.10 12.21
C PHE A 598 -26.07 -8.96 10.95
N ARG A 599 -25.81 -10.28 11.06
CA ARG A 599 -26.00 -11.26 9.99
C ARG A 599 -26.61 -12.55 10.53
N ASP A 600 -27.58 -13.12 9.81
CA ASP A 600 -28.31 -14.31 10.25
C ASP A 600 -27.46 -15.59 10.21
N ALA A 601 -26.54 -15.69 9.24
CA ALA A 601 -25.69 -16.85 9.01
C ALA A 601 -24.21 -16.51 9.16
N SER A 602 -23.46 -17.40 9.81
CA SER A 602 -22.01 -17.30 9.91
C SER A 602 -21.33 -17.73 8.61
N LEU A 603 -20.17 -17.15 8.35
CA LEU A 603 -19.33 -17.45 7.20
C LEU A 603 -18.28 -18.49 7.60
N VAL A 604 -18.51 -19.76 7.27
CA VAL A 604 -17.61 -20.87 7.63
C VAL A 604 -16.83 -21.36 6.41
N PHE A 605 -15.51 -21.55 6.58
CA PHE A 605 -14.59 -22.01 5.55
C PHE A 605 -14.36 -23.53 5.61
N LYS A 606 -15.44 -24.31 5.68
CA LYS A 606 -15.31 -25.76 5.57
C LYS A 606 -14.88 -26.11 4.14
N VAL A 607 -13.80 -26.88 4.02
CA VAL A 607 -13.51 -27.60 2.78
C VAL A 607 -14.67 -28.56 2.61
N ALA A 608 -15.47 -28.36 1.55
CA ALA A 608 -16.54 -29.29 1.24
C ALA A 608 -15.94 -30.70 1.06
N GLU A 609 -16.65 -31.72 1.53
CA GLU A 609 -16.28 -33.11 1.29
C GLU A 609 -16.08 -33.31 -0.21
N THR A 610 -14.89 -33.79 -0.59
CA THR A 610 -14.57 -34.18 -1.95
C THR A 610 -15.49 -35.32 -2.38
N ALA A 611 -15.84 -35.36 -3.66
CA ALA A 611 -16.57 -36.49 -4.24
C ALA A 611 -15.87 -37.81 -3.87
N THR A 612 -16.66 -38.83 -3.56
CA THR A 612 -16.13 -40.15 -3.18
C THR A 612 -15.33 -40.75 -4.33
N GLU A 613 -14.30 -41.56 -4.05
CA GLU A 613 -13.42 -42.14 -5.09
C GLU A 613 -14.20 -42.92 -6.17
N GLU A 614 -15.37 -43.49 -5.82
CA GLU A 614 -16.26 -44.18 -6.76
C GLU A 614 -16.96 -43.24 -7.75
N GLU A 615 -17.26 -42.00 -7.35
CA GLU A 615 -17.86 -40.98 -8.22
C GLU A 615 -16.81 -40.43 -9.20
N VAL A 616 -15.57 -40.26 -8.74
CA VAL A 616 -14.44 -39.80 -9.57
C VAL A 616 -14.12 -40.78 -10.71
N LYS A 617 -14.28 -42.09 -10.48
CA LYS A 617 -14.07 -43.12 -11.52
C LYS A 617 -15.10 -43.05 -12.66
N LYS A 618 -16.29 -42.47 -12.43
CA LYS A 618 -17.36 -42.35 -13.43
C LYS A 618 -17.28 -41.05 -14.24
N MET A 619 -16.34 -40.16 -13.94
CA MET A 619 -16.21 -38.84 -14.58
C MET A 619 -15.42 -38.92 -15.88
N CYS A 620 -15.79 -38.12 -16.88
CA CYS A 620 -15.00 -38.02 -18.11
C CYS A 620 -13.68 -37.34 -17.79
N ARG A 621 -12.60 -37.83 -18.41
CA ARG A 621 -11.27 -37.24 -18.32
C ARG A 621 -10.98 -36.52 -19.63
N TYR A 622 -10.59 -35.26 -19.52
CA TYR A 622 -10.12 -34.46 -20.64
C TYR A 622 -8.66 -34.12 -20.42
N GLN A 623 -7.93 -33.96 -21.52
CA GLN A 623 -6.52 -33.61 -21.49
C GLN A 623 -6.28 -32.44 -22.43
N TYR A 624 -5.43 -31.50 -22.01
CA TYR A 624 -4.91 -30.46 -22.89
C TYR A 624 -3.42 -30.71 -23.16
N PRO A 625 -2.97 -30.56 -24.42
CA PRO A 625 -1.60 -30.87 -24.79
C PRO A 625 -0.62 -29.76 -24.35
N ASN A 626 0.67 -30.05 -24.51
CA ASN A 626 1.72 -29.04 -24.38
C ASN A 626 1.53 -27.90 -25.40
N MET A 627 1.35 -26.68 -24.92
CA MET A 627 1.14 -25.49 -25.77
C MET A 627 2.26 -24.46 -25.56
N LYS A 628 2.64 -23.78 -26.63
CA LYS A 628 3.56 -22.64 -26.57
C LYS A 628 2.90 -21.43 -27.22
N LYS A 629 3.04 -20.27 -26.58
CA LYS A 629 2.56 -19.00 -27.10
C LYS A 629 3.56 -17.88 -26.85
N ALA A 630 3.97 -17.20 -27.92
CA ALA A 630 4.74 -15.97 -27.89
C ALA A 630 3.83 -14.78 -28.22
N MET A 631 3.98 -13.69 -27.49
CA MET A 631 3.31 -12.41 -27.73
C MET A 631 4.32 -11.27 -27.52
N GLY A 632 4.92 -10.81 -28.61
CA GLY A 632 6.05 -9.88 -28.53
C GLY A 632 7.21 -10.52 -27.76
N ASP A 633 7.66 -9.85 -26.71
CA ASP A 633 8.76 -10.31 -25.85
C ASP A 633 8.34 -11.39 -24.83
N PHE A 634 7.04 -11.58 -24.64
CA PHE A 634 6.49 -12.53 -23.68
C PHE A 634 6.37 -13.94 -24.27
N LYS A 635 6.93 -14.94 -23.58
CA LYS A 635 6.85 -16.37 -23.93
C LYS A 635 6.16 -17.16 -22.83
N LEU A 636 5.05 -17.81 -23.16
CA LEU A 636 4.30 -18.72 -22.31
C LEU A 636 4.47 -20.16 -22.79
N GLN A 637 4.89 -21.03 -21.88
CA GLN A 637 4.92 -22.48 -22.06
C GLN A 637 3.88 -23.12 -21.14
N ILE A 638 2.98 -23.93 -21.69
CA ILE A 638 1.98 -24.67 -20.94
C ILE A 638 2.37 -26.14 -20.99
N ILE A 639 2.60 -26.72 -19.80
CA ILE A 639 2.83 -28.16 -19.64
C ILE A 639 1.48 -28.87 -19.74
N GLU A 640 1.45 -30.01 -20.43
CA GLU A 640 0.26 -30.86 -20.53
C GLU A 640 -0.37 -31.18 -19.16
N GLY A 641 -1.70 -31.34 -19.16
CA GLY A 641 -2.44 -31.62 -17.95
C GLY A 641 -3.81 -32.23 -18.21
N GLU A 642 -4.33 -32.89 -17.18
CA GLU A 642 -5.63 -33.56 -17.20
C GLU A 642 -6.61 -32.87 -16.25
N PHE A 643 -7.89 -32.94 -16.61
CA PHE A 643 -9.00 -32.45 -15.80
C PHE A 643 -10.22 -33.34 -15.93
N THR A 644 -11.07 -33.35 -14.91
CA THR A 644 -12.27 -34.18 -14.84
C THR A 644 -13.55 -33.33 -14.81
N ASP A 645 -14.67 -33.96 -15.16
CA ASP A 645 -16.00 -33.36 -14.90
C ASP A 645 -16.18 -33.10 -13.40
N SER A 646 -16.87 -32.02 -13.01
CA SER A 646 -17.14 -31.66 -11.61
C SER A 646 -15.91 -31.24 -10.78
N GLU A 647 -14.76 -30.98 -11.40
CA GLU A 647 -13.59 -30.39 -10.73
C GLU A 647 -13.46 -28.88 -11.02
N ILE A 648 -13.00 -28.13 -10.01
CA ILE A 648 -12.60 -26.73 -10.14
C ILE A 648 -11.08 -26.61 -10.08
N MET A 649 -10.52 -26.04 -11.15
CA MET A 649 -9.10 -25.79 -11.30
C MET A 649 -8.82 -24.31 -11.08
N VAL A 650 -8.04 -23.97 -10.06
CA VAL A 650 -7.65 -22.59 -9.77
C VAL A 650 -6.25 -22.30 -10.31
N MET A 651 -6.13 -21.22 -11.07
CA MET A 651 -4.86 -20.74 -11.60
C MET A 651 -4.26 -19.67 -10.68
N LEU A 652 -3.07 -19.90 -10.15
CA LEU A 652 -2.34 -18.99 -9.27
C LEU A 652 -1.02 -18.54 -9.91
N GLY A 653 -0.66 -17.27 -9.73
CA GLY A 653 0.59 -16.69 -10.23
C GLY A 653 0.62 -15.17 -10.17
N GLU A 654 1.80 -14.57 -10.34
CA GLU A 654 1.98 -13.11 -10.41
C GLU A 654 1.26 -12.48 -11.63
N ASN A 655 1.00 -11.18 -11.58
CA ASN A 655 0.46 -10.48 -12.75
C ASN A 655 1.48 -10.50 -13.91
N GLY A 656 1.03 -10.76 -15.13
CA GLY A 656 1.92 -10.88 -16.29
C GLY A 656 2.53 -12.27 -16.51
N THR A 657 2.09 -13.31 -15.77
CA THR A 657 2.52 -14.70 -16.01
C THR A 657 1.74 -15.45 -17.10
N GLY A 658 0.79 -14.79 -17.78
CA GLY A 658 0.03 -15.41 -18.87
C GLY A 658 -1.21 -16.22 -18.47
N LYS A 659 -1.74 -16.06 -17.24
CA LYS A 659 -3.00 -16.70 -16.80
C LYS A 659 -4.18 -16.44 -17.75
N THR A 660 -4.47 -15.17 -18.03
CA THR A 660 -5.50 -14.76 -18.98
C THR A 660 -5.20 -15.26 -20.40
N THR A 661 -3.93 -15.34 -20.78
CA THR A 661 -3.52 -15.93 -22.06
C THR A 661 -3.89 -17.40 -22.15
N PHE A 662 -3.62 -18.17 -21.09
CA PHE A 662 -3.97 -19.58 -21.03
C PHE A 662 -5.49 -19.78 -21.13
N ILE A 663 -6.28 -18.98 -20.40
CA ILE A 663 -7.74 -18.99 -20.53
C ILE A 663 -8.19 -18.69 -21.96
N ARG A 664 -7.56 -17.73 -22.66
CA ARG A 664 -7.93 -17.39 -24.05
C ARG A 664 -7.56 -18.49 -25.04
N LEU A 665 -6.50 -19.26 -24.78
CA LEU A 665 -6.15 -20.45 -25.55
C LEU A 665 -7.22 -21.54 -25.36
N LEU A 666 -7.60 -21.82 -24.11
CA LEU A 666 -8.69 -22.77 -23.80
C LEU A 666 -10.05 -22.32 -24.37
N ALA A 667 -10.32 -21.02 -24.41
CA ALA A 667 -11.54 -20.47 -25.00
C ALA A 667 -11.56 -20.51 -26.54
N GLY A 668 -10.50 -20.98 -27.20
CA GLY A 668 -10.37 -20.97 -28.67
C GLY A 668 -10.25 -19.57 -29.29
N ARG A 669 -10.04 -18.52 -28.49
CA ARG A 669 -9.88 -17.14 -28.97
C ARG A 669 -8.47 -16.83 -29.44
N LEU A 670 -7.49 -17.58 -28.95
CA LEU A 670 -6.10 -17.54 -29.39
C LEU A 670 -5.70 -18.94 -29.83
N LYS A 671 -4.94 -19.03 -30.93
CA LYS A 671 -4.34 -20.29 -31.38
C LYS A 671 -2.93 -20.44 -30.80
N PRO A 672 -2.52 -21.66 -30.40
CA PRO A 672 -1.14 -21.94 -30.00
C PRO A 672 -0.20 -21.85 -31.20
N ASP A 673 1.05 -21.45 -30.97
CA ASP A 673 2.03 -21.26 -32.05
C ASP A 673 2.59 -22.59 -32.57
N ASN A 674 2.57 -23.61 -31.72
CA ASN A 674 3.03 -24.96 -32.03
C ASN A 674 1.93 -25.87 -32.62
N GLY A 675 0.78 -25.31 -33.03
CA GLY A 675 -0.26 -26.05 -33.76
C GLY A 675 -1.05 -27.09 -32.94
N GLY A 676 -1.00 -27.06 -31.61
CA GLY A 676 -1.78 -27.96 -30.77
C GLY A 676 -3.30 -27.76 -30.94
N GLU A 677 -4.05 -28.85 -31.13
CA GLU A 677 -5.51 -28.81 -31.13
C GLU A 677 -6.03 -28.75 -29.68
N VAL A 678 -6.81 -27.71 -29.38
CA VAL A 678 -7.52 -27.59 -28.11
C VAL A 678 -8.82 -28.41 -28.24
N PRO A 679 -9.22 -29.19 -27.21
CA PRO A 679 -10.46 -29.96 -27.25
C PRO A 679 -11.66 -29.07 -27.62
N ILE A 680 -12.51 -29.52 -28.56
CA ILE A 680 -13.73 -28.82 -28.95
C ILE A 680 -14.77 -29.02 -27.84
N LEU A 681 -14.67 -28.22 -26.78
CA LEU A 681 -15.66 -28.16 -25.70
C LEU A 681 -16.50 -26.90 -25.85
N ASN A 682 -17.76 -26.97 -25.44
CA ASN A 682 -18.58 -25.78 -25.37
C ASN A 682 -18.15 -24.95 -24.15
N VAL A 683 -17.61 -23.75 -24.40
CA VAL A 683 -16.98 -22.92 -23.36
C VAL A 683 -17.83 -21.70 -23.04
N SER A 684 -18.06 -21.45 -21.75
CA SER A 684 -18.56 -20.16 -21.26
C SER A 684 -17.41 -19.36 -20.65
N TYR A 685 -17.29 -18.09 -21.02
CA TYR A 685 -16.16 -17.23 -20.61
C TYR A 685 -16.64 -15.94 -19.93
N LYS A 686 -16.14 -15.72 -18.70
CA LYS A 686 -16.21 -14.44 -17.97
C LYS A 686 -14.87 -13.71 -18.12
N PRO A 687 -14.85 -12.53 -18.77
CA PRO A 687 -13.62 -11.75 -18.92
C PRO A 687 -13.20 -11.01 -17.65
N GLN A 688 -11.89 -10.74 -17.52
CA GLN A 688 -11.31 -9.95 -16.43
C GLN A 688 -11.90 -8.52 -16.39
N LYS A 689 -11.79 -7.78 -17.50
CA LYS A 689 -12.36 -6.44 -17.65
C LYS A 689 -13.81 -6.51 -18.13
N ILE A 690 -14.73 -5.98 -17.34
CA ILE A 690 -16.15 -5.89 -17.70
C ILE A 690 -16.48 -4.44 -18.00
N SER A 691 -17.11 -4.20 -19.15
CA SER A 691 -17.61 -2.89 -19.54
C SER A 691 -19.08 -2.99 -19.89
N PRO A 692 -19.92 -2.05 -19.43
CA PRO A 692 -21.35 -2.06 -19.72
C PRO A 692 -21.60 -1.58 -21.15
N LYS A 693 -21.47 -2.48 -22.13
CA LYS A 693 -21.73 -2.17 -23.55
C LYS A 693 -23.21 -2.29 -23.94
N PHE A 694 -23.98 -3.07 -23.17
CA PHE A 694 -25.38 -3.34 -23.47
C PHE A 694 -26.25 -2.10 -23.18
N LYS A 695 -27.09 -1.73 -24.14
CA LYS A 695 -28.08 -0.65 -24.00
C LYS A 695 -29.43 -1.26 -23.64
N GLY A 696 -29.81 -1.14 -22.37
CA GLY A 696 -31.08 -1.66 -21.85
C GLY A 696 -30.97 -2.12 -20.41
N SER A 697 -32.06 -2.69 -19.90
CA SER A 697 -32.13 -3.21 -18.54
C SER A 697 -31.42 -4.55 -18.39
N VAL A 698 -31.02 -4.87 -17.15
CA VAL A 698 -30.46 -6.19 -16.80
C VAL A 698 -31.43 -7.31 -17.18
N ARG A 699 -32.74 -7.11 -16.97
CA ARG A 699 -33.80 -8.03 -17.40
C ARG A 699 -33.71 -8.36 -18.89
N ALA A 700 -33.59 -7.34 -19.74
CA ALA A 700 -33.49 -7.53 -21.18
C ALA A 700 -32.22 -8.31 -21.56
N LEU A 701 -31.09 -7.99 -20.91
CA LEU A 701 -29.82 -8.70 -21.12
C LEU A 701 -29.91 -10.19 -20.74
N LEU A 702 -30.53 -10.51 -19.60
CA LEU A 702 -30.71 -11.89 -19.14
C LEU A 702 -31.65 -12.68 -20.06
N HIS A 703 -32.76 -12.09 -20.49
CA HIS A 703 -33.66 -12.73 -21.45
C HIS A 703 -33.03 -12.95 -22.82
N GLU A 704 -32.19 -12.03 -23.29
CA GLU A 704 -31.50 -12.19 -24.58
C GLU A 704 -30.43 -13.28 -24.53
N LYS A 705 -29.64 -13.34 -23.45
CA LYS A 705 -28.45 -14.21 -23.39
C LYS A 705 -28.70 -15.57 -22.76
N ILE A 706 -29.61 -15.68 -21.79
CA ILE A 706 -29.79 -16.87 -20.94
C ILE A 706 -31.26 -17.17 -20.65
N ARG A 707 -32.15 -17.03 -21.65
CA ARG A 707 -33.61 -17.21 -21.51
C ARG A 707 -34.01 -18.49 -20.75
N ASP A 708 -33.41 -19.62 -21.13
CA ASP A 708 -33.77 -20.93 -20.59
C ASP A 708 -33.32 -21.07 -19.13
N ALA A 709 -32.08 -20.69 -18.84
CA ALA A 709 -31.55 -20.70 -17.47
C ALA A 709 -32.28 -19.71 -16.55
N TYR A 710 -32.62 -18.52 -17.04
CA TYR A 710 -33.39 -17.52 -16.29
C TYR A 710 -34.78 -18.02 -15.86
N THR A 711 -35.39 -18.89 -16.68
CA THR A 711 -36.70 -19.48 -16.39
C THR A 711 -36.59 -20.68 -15.43
N HIS A 712 -35.41 -21.30 -15.32
CA HIS A 712 -35.21 -22.52 -14.56
C HIS A 712 -35.19 -22.27 -13.03
N PRO A 713 -36.11 -22.86 -12.24
CA PRO A 713 -36.23 -22.58 -10.80
C PRO A 713 -34.96 -22.86 -9.98
N GLN A 714 -34.19 -23.89 -10.35
CA GLN A 714 -32.93 -24.21 -9.68
C GLN A 714 -31.88 -23.13 -9.92
N PHE A 715 -31.78 -22.60 -11.14
CA PHE A 715 -30.81 -21.55 -11.46
C PHE A 715 -31.14 -20.24 -10.72
N VAL A 716 -32.42 -19.91 -10.61
CA VAL A 716 -32.88 -18.75 -9.83
C VAL A 716 -32.50 -18.91 -8.35
N THR A 717 -32.66 -20.12 -7.81
CA THR A 717 -32.41 -20.40 -6.39
C THR A 717 -30.93 -20.52 -6.05
N ASP A 718 -30.14 -21.16 -6.92
CA ASP A 718 -28.71 -21.41 -6.68
C ASP A 718 -27.82 -20.25 -7.10
N VAL A 719 -28.21 -19.46 -8.11
CA VAL A 719 -27.37 -18.39 -8.67
C VAL A 719 -28.00 -17.01 -8.48
N MET A 720 -29.22 -16.77 -8.96
CA MET A 720 -29.77 -15.41 -9.01
C MET A 720 -30.10 -14.79 -7.65
N LYS A 721 -30.79 -15.55 -6.78
CA LYS A 721 -31.14 -15.09 -5.43
C LYS A 721 -29.90 -14.82 -4.57
N PRO A 722 -28.91 -15.73 -4.48
CA PRO A 722 -27.68 -15.46 -3.72
C PRO A 722 -26.86 -14.30 -4.27
N MET A 723 -26.86 -14.08 -5.59
CA MET A 723 -26.23 -12.93 -6.23
C MET A 723 -27.06 -11.64 -6.14
N GLN A 724 -28.25 -11.68 -5.50
CA GLN A 724 -29.19 -10.57 -5.31
C GLN A 724 -29.57 -9.84 -6.62
N ILE A 725 -29.68 -10.59 -7.73
CA ILE A 725 -30.00 -10.02 -9.05
C ILE A 725 -31.39 -9.39 -9.09
N ASP A 726 -32.33 -9.90 -8.29
CA ASP A 726 -33.70 -9.39 -8.17
C ASP A 726 -33.74 -7.88 -7.85
N SER A 727 -32.75 -7.39 -7.09
CA SER A 727 -32.69 -5.99 -6.68
C SER A 727 -32.22 -5.02 -7.78
N ILE A 728 -31.56 -5.54 -8.82
CA ILE A 728 -30.95 -4.78 -9.93
C ILE A 728 -31.54 -5.13 -11.29
N ILE A 729 -32.46 -6.10 -11.36
CA ILE A 729 -32.99 -6.64 -12.63
C ILE A 729 -33.66 -5.57 -13.52
N ASP A 730 -34.29 -4.57 -12.90
CA ASP A 730 -34.98 -3.48 -13.61
C ASP A 730 -34.11 -2.24 -13.86
N GLN A 731 -32.85 -2.26 -13.44
CA GLN A 731 -31.90 -1.17 -13.67
C GLN A 731 -31.20 -1.33 -15.03
N ASP A 732 -30.77 -0.19 -15.58
CA ASP A 732 -29.96 -0.17 -16.80
C ASP A 732 -28.54 -0.62 -16.52
N VAL A 733 -27.99 -1.46 -17.41
CA VAL A 733 -26.65 -2.06 -17.25
C VAL A 733 -25.55 -0.99 -17.15
N GLN A 734 -25.75 0.17 -17.78
CA GLN A 734 -24.81 1.30 -17.76
C GLN A 734 -24.75 2.03 -16.40
N ASN A 735 -25.78 1.91 -15.57
CA ASN A 735 -25.89 2.60 -14.29
C ASN A 735 -25.49 1.71 -13.10
N LEU A 736 -25.11 0.45 -13.35
CA LEU A 736 -24.69 -0.47 -12.30
C LEU A 736 -23.32 -0.10 -11.72
N SER A 737 -23.16 -0.32 -10.43
CA SER A 737 -21.84 -0.28 -9.78
C SER A 737 -20.94 -1.42 -10.26
N GLY A 738 -19.62 -1.30 -10.03
CA GLY A 738 -18.65 -2.34 -10.41
C GLY A 738 -18.97 -3.71 -9.80
N GLY A 739 -19.35 -3.76 -8.52
CA GLY A 739 -19.76 -5.01 -7.85
C GLY A 739 -21.08 -5.58 -8.38
N GLU A 740 -22.08 -4.74 -8.66
CA GLU A 740 -23.34 -5.18 -9.29
C GLU A 740 -23.10 -5.73 -10.69
N LEU A 741 -22.30 -5.04 -11.49
CA LEU A 741 -21.94 -5.46 -12.84
C LEU A 741 -21.16 -6.78 -12.84
N GLN A 742 -20.28 -6.99 -11.86
CA GLN A 742 -19.55 -8.24 -11.65
C GLN A 742 -20.52 -9.40 -11.35
N ARG A 743 -21.52 -9.20 -10.47
CA ARG A 743 -22.55 -10.23 -10.16
C ARG A 743 -23.40 -10.59 -11.39
N VAL A 744 -23.76 -9.59 -12.20
CA VAL A 744 -24.45 -9.82 -13.47
C VAL A 744 -23.58 -10.62 -14.44
N ALA A 745 -22.29 -10.28 -14.58
CA ALA A 745 -21.36 -11.00 -15.45
C ALA A 745 -21.17 -12.46 -15.03
N LEU A 746 -21.08 -12.74 -13.72
CA LEU A 746 -21.03 -14.10 -13.19
C LEU A 746 -22.31 -14.89 -13.49
N THR A 747 -23.47 -14.27 -13.28
CA THR A 747 -24.78 -14.88 -13.59
C THR A 747 -24.90 -15.21 -15.07
N LEU A 748 -24.46 -14.31 -15.96
CA LEU A 748 -24.45 -14.55 -17.41
C LEU A 748 -23.48 -15.65 -17.81
N CYS A 749 -22.33 -15.76 -17.15
CA CYS A 749 -21.36 -16.82 -17.42
C CYS A 749 -21.96 -18.19 -17.06
N LEU A 750 -22.49 -18.33 -15.85
CA LEU A 750 -23.06 -19.59 -15.35
C LEU A 750 -24.35 -19.98 -16.06
N GLY A 751 -25.15 -19.01 -16.52
CA GLY A 751 -26.42 -19.27 -17.21
C GLY A 751 -26.28 -19.69 -18.66
N LYS A 752 -25.10 -19.55 -19.28
CA LYS A 752 -24.85 -20.06 -20.63
C LYS A 752 -24.61 -21.58 -20.57
N PRO A 753 -25.23 -22.35 -21.47
CA PRO A 753 -24.94 -23.78 -21.56
C PRO A 753 -23.49 -23.96 -22.00
N ALA A 754 -22.68 -24.61 -21.16
CA ALA A 754 -21.28 -24.90 -21.42
C ALA A 754 -20.84 -26.14 -20.63
N ASP A 755 -19.80 -26.81 -21.14
CA ASP A 755 -19.13 -27.92 -20.48
C ASP A 755 -17.99 -27.42 -19.58
N VAL A 756 -17.30 -26.37 -20.06
CA VAL A 756 -16.19 -25.72 -19.35
C VAL A 756 -16.52 -24.25 -19.09
N TYR A 757 -16.42 -23.84 -17.83
CA TYR A 757 -16.56 -22.45 -17.41
C TYR A 757 -15.19 -21.82 -17.16
N LEU A 758 -14.86 -20.78 -17.90
CA LEU A 758 -13.62 -20.03 -17.75
C LEU A 758 -13.92 -18.70 -17.06
N ILE A 759 -13.45 -18.55 -15.82
CA ILE A 759 -13.77 -17.40 -14.97
C ILE A 759 -12.49 -16.65 -14.60
N ASP A 760 -12.29 -15.49 -15.23
CA ASP A 760 -11.09 -14.67 -15.01
C ASP A 760 -11.37 -13.57 -13.97
N GLU A 761 -10.74 -13.67 -12.80
CA GLU A 761 -10.86 -12.75 -11.64
C GLU A 761 -12.32 -12.44 -11.23
N PRO A 762 -13.03 -13.42 -10.65
CA PRO A 762 -14.36 -13.20 -10.10
C PRO A 762 -14.38 -12.32 -8.84
N SER A 763 -13.28 -12.20 -8.08
CA SER A 763 -13.18 -11.37 -6.87
C SER A 763 -13.14 -9.84 -7.08
N ALA A 764 -12.93 -9.37 -8.31
CA ALA A 764 -12.81 -7.94 -8.62
C ALA A 764 -14.07 -7.14 -8.21
N TYR A 765 -13.87 -5.99 -7.56
CA TYR A 765 -14.92 -5.07 -7.07
C TYR A 765 -15.94 -5.64 -6.07
N LEU A 766 -15.83 -6.92 -5.69
CA LEU A 766 -16.67 -7.54 -4.68
C LEU A 766 -16.09 -7.29 -3.29
N ASP A 767 -16.96 -7.01 -2.32
CA ASP A 767 -16.58 -6.98 -0.90
C ASP A 767 -16.38 -8.41 -0.34
N SER A 768 -15.86 -8.52 0.88
CA SER A 768 -15.54 -9.80 1.52
C SER A 768 -16.73 -10.77 1.61
N GLU A 769 -17.94 -10.25 1.80
CA GLU A 769 -19.17 -11.04 1.88
C GLU A 769 -19.62 -11.50 0.49
N GLN A 770 -19.64 -10.58 -0.49
CA GLN A 770 -20.00 -10.88 -1.87
C GLN A 770 -19.02 -11.86 -2.52
N ARG A 771 -17.71 -11.77 -2.22
CA ARG A 771 -16.71 -12.74 -2.69
C ARG A 771 -17.00 -14.15 -2.22
N LEU A 772 -17.28 -14.32 -0.92
CA LEU A 772 -17.57 -15.64 -0.37
C LEU A 772 -18.89 -16.20 -0.88
N MET A 773 -19.91 -15.36 -1.02
CA MET A 773 -21.18 -15.75 -1.63
C MET A 773 -20.99 -16.15 -3.10
N ALA A 774 -20.20 -15.41 -3.87
CA ALA A 774 -19.87 -15.76 -5.25
C ALA A 774 -19.11 -17.09 -5.34
N ALA A 775 -18.13 -17.30 -4.47
CA ALA A 775 -17.37 -18.54 -4.39
C ALA A 775 -18.30 -19.74 -4.09
N ARG A 776 -19.22 -19.58 -3.14
CA ARG A 776 -20.23 -20.61 -2.80
C ARG A 776 -21.16 -20.92 -3.96
N VAL A 777 -21.62 -19.91 -4.68
CA VAL A 777 -22.49 -20.07 -5.86
C VAL A 777 -21.76 -20.81 -6.97
N ILE A 778 -20.52 -20.42 -7.29
CA ILE A 778 -19.71 -21.08 -8.33
C ILE A 778 -19.51 -22.54 -7.94
N LYS A 779 -19.04 -22.82 -6.71
CA LYS A 779 -18.78 -24.20 -6.26
C LYS A 779 -20.02 -25.07 -6.30
N ARG A 780 -21.14 -24.59 -5.77
CA ARG A 780 -22.42 -25.32 -5.75
C ARG A 780 -22.93 -25.60 -7.15
N PHE A 781 -22.93 -24.57 -8.02
CA PHE A 781 -23.45 -24.72 -9.38
C PHE A 781 -22.63 -25.72 -10.20
N ILE A 782 -21.29 -25.63 -10.15
CA ILE A 782 -20.39 -26.52 -10.88
C ILE A 782 -20.55 -27.98 -10.42
N LEU A 783 -20.66 -28.20 -9.10
CA LEU A 783 -20.87 -29.53 -8.52
C LEU A 783 -22.25 -30.12 -8.90
N HIS A 784 -23.32 -29.33 -8.78
CA HIS A 784 -24.69 -29.79 -9.10
C HIS A 784 -24.88 -30.05 -10.61
N ALA A 785 -24.32 -29.17 -11.45
CA ALA A 785 -24.43 -29.28 -12.90
C ALA A 785 -23.46 -30.32 -13.50
N LYS A 786 -22.55 -30.88 -12.69
CA LYS A 786 -21.48 -31.80 -13.10
C LYS A 786 -20.62 -31.25 -14.24
N LYS A 787 -20.23 -29.98 -14.13
CA LYS A 787 -19.42 -29.26 -15.13
C LYS A 787 -18.02 -29.01 -14.58
N THR A 788 -17.10 -28.49 -15.39
CA THR A 788 -15.77 -28.11 -14.90
C THR A 788 -15.57 -26.59 -15.00
N ALA A 789 -14.75 -26.04 -14.10
CA ALA A 789 -14.42 -24.62 -14.13
C ALA A 789 -12.92 -24.35 -13.95
N PHE A 790 -12.38 -23.48 -14.81
CA PHE A 790 -11.07 -22.87 -14.61
C PHE A 790 -11.25 -21.47 -14.07
N VAL A 791 -10.71 -21.21 -12.88
CA VAL A 791 -10.87 -19.93 -12.19
C VAL A 791 -9.49 -19.30 -11.97
N VAL A 792 -9.30 -18.08 -12.46
CA VAL A 792 -8.11 -17.27 -12.12
C VAL A 792 -8.45 -16.43 -10.90
N GLU A 793 -7.67 -16.59 -9.84
CA GLU A 793 -7.88 -15.85 -8.59
C GLU A 793 -6.59 -15.31 -7.99
N HIS A 794 -6.76 -14.21 -7.26
CA HIS A 794 -5.70 -13.54 -6.49
C HIS A 794 -6.06 -13.44 -5.01
N ASP A 795 -7.30 -13.73 -4.63
CA ASP A 795 -7.72 -13.81 -3.23
C ASP A 795 -7.53 -15.24 -2.70
N PHE A 796 -6.69 -15.38 -1.68
CA PHE A 796 -6.40 -16.67 -1.05
C PHE A 796 -7.63 -17.37 -0.48
N ILE A 797 -8.56 -16.60 0.10
CA ILE A 797 -9.74 -17.18 0.74
C ILE A 797 -10.66 -17.76 -0.33
N MET A 798 -10.85 -17.02 -1.42
CA MET A 798 -11.67 -17.48 -2.55
C MET A 798 -10.99 -18.64 -3.30
N ALA A 799 -9.69 -18.57 -3.53
CA ALA A 799 -8.91 -19.62 -4.18
C ALA A 799 -8.97 -20.94 -3.40
N THR A 800 -8.70 -20.91 -2.09
CA THR A 800 -8.73 -22.11 -1.23
C THR A 800 -10.13 -22.68 -1.07
N TYR A 801 -11.17 -21.85 -1.09
CA TYR A 801 -12.55 -22.31 -1.02
C TYR A 801 -13.01 -22.99 -2.32
N LEU A 802 -12.62 -22.44 -3.47
CA LEU A 802 -13.02 -22.93 -4.80
C LEU A 802 -12.20 -24.13 -5.27
N ALA A 803 -10.89 -24.13 -5.04
CA ALA A 803 -9.96 -25.05 -5.68
C ALA A 803 -10.10 -26.49 -5.18
N ASP A 804 -10.22 -27.41 -6.13
CA ASP A 804 -9.94 -28.84 -5.91
C ASP A 804 -8.51 -29.15 -6.40
N ARG A 805 -8.14 -28.58 -7.56
CA ARG A 805 -6.78 -28.57 -8.11
C ARG A 805 -6.28 -27.16 -8.35
N VAL A 806 -4.95 -27.01 -8.31
CA VAL A 806 -4.26 -25.74 -8.51
C VAL A 806 -3.23 -25.85 -9.63
N ILE A 807 -3.27 -24.90 -10.56
CA ILE A 807 -2.28 -24.70 -11.61
C ILE A 807 -1.40 -23.52 -11.18
N VAL A 808 -0.12 -23.79 -10.88
CA VAL A 808 0.84 -22.75 -10.48
C VAL A 808 1.59 -22.28 -11.71
N PHE A 809 1.59 -20.96 -11.93
CA PHE A 809 2.44 -20.30 -12.92
C PHE A 809 3.77 -19.89 -12.31
N ASP A 810 4.86 -20.28 -12.96
CA ASP A 810 6.23 -20.00 -12.55
C ASP A 810 6.97 -19.21 -13.66
N GLY A 811 8.06 -18.53 -13.29
CA GLY A 811 8.90 -17.75 -14.19
C GLY A 811 8.82 -16.23 -13.95
N VAL A 812 9.52 -15.48 -14.81
CA VAL A 812 9.62 -14.02 -14.70
C VAL A 812 8.44 -13.37 -15.43
N PRO A 813 7.62 -12.54 -14.75
CA PRO A 813 6.50 -11.84 -15.37
C PRO A 813 6.90 -11.08 -16.63
N SER A 814 6.03 -11.09 -17.65
CA SER A 814 6.22 -10.39 -18.93
C SER A 814 7.45 -10.82 -19.75
N GLN A 815 8.18 -11.86 -19.36
CA GLN A 815 9.31 -12.41 -20.11
C GLN A 815 9.11 -13.88 -20.48
N ARG A 816 9.30 -14.79 -19.52
CA ARG A 816 9.22 -16.23 -19.76
C ARG A 816 8.54 -16.91 -18.59
N THR A 817 7.43 -17.57 -18.88
CA THR A 817 6.60 -18.22 -17.87
C THR A 817 6.17 -19.61 -18.28
N THR A 818 5.99 -20.46 -17.27
CA THR A 818 5.58 -21.85 -17.41
C THR A 818 4.34 -22.11 -16.57
N ALA A 819 3.25 -22.55 -17.20
CA ALA A 819 2.09 -23.09 -16.51
C ALA A 819 2.37 -24.57 -16.20
N ASN A 820 2.42 -24.91 -14.91
CA ASN A 820 2.68 -26.27 -14.46
C ASN A 820 1.46 -27.18 -14.67
N THR A 821 1.66 -28.50 -14.58
CA THR A 821 0.54 -29.44 -14.59
C THR A 821 -0.37 -29.20 -13.36
N PRO A 822 -1.68 -29.48 -13.45
CA PRO A 822 -2.61 -29.32 -12.32
C PRO A 822 -2.21 -30.22 -11.15
N GLN A 823 -2.04 -29.64 -9.96
CA GLN A 823 -1.67 -30.34 -8.73
C GLN A 823 -2.83 -30.32 -7.73
N MET A 824 -2.82 -31.23 -6.75
CA MET A 824 -3.74 -31.13 -5.61
C MET A 824 -3.56 -29.80 -4.88
N LEU A 825 -4.64 -29.32 -4.24
CA LEU A 825 -4.67 -28.06 -3.50
C LEU A 825 -3.44 -27.87 -2.59
N LEU A 826 -3.11 -28.85 -1.74
CA LEU A 826 -1.99 -28.74 -0.80
C LEU A 826 -0.64 -28.56 -1.50
N ALA A 827 -0.35 -29.40 -2.51
CA ALA A 827 0.90 -29.36 -3.25
C ALA A 827 1.04 -28.06 -4.07
N GLY A 828 -0.02 -27.66 -4.78
CA GLY A 828 -0.03 -26.43 -5.56
C GLY A 828 0.09 -25.19 -4.70
N MET A 829 -0.60 -25.13 -3.55
CA MET A 829 -0.47 -24.02 -2.60
C MET A 829 0.92 -23.95 -1.98
N ASN A 830 1.51 -25.09 -1.57
CA ASN A 830 2.88 -25.12 -1.05
C ASN A 830 3.90 -24.61 -2.06
N LYS A 831 3.80 -25.06 -3.32
CA LYS A 831 4.67 -24.59 -4.42
C LYS A 831 4.49 -23.09 -4.69
N PHE A 832 3.26 -22.61 -4.72
CA PHE A 832 2.99 -21.18 -4.93
C PHE A 832 3.52 -20.32 -3.78
N LEU A 833 3.28 -20.74 -2.54
CA LEU A 833 3.70 -20.01 -1.34
C LEU A 833 5.21 -20.04 -1.11
N SER A 834 5.89 -21.12 -1.52
CA SER A 834 7.36 -21.17 -1.47
C SER A 834 7.99 -20.15 -2.41
N LEU A 835 7.42 -19.93 -3.61
CA LEU A 835 7.88 -18.89 -4.55
C LEU A 835 7.71 -17.47 -3.98
N LEU A 836 6.75 -17.30 -3.08
CA LEU A 836 6.46 -16.03 -2.42
C LEU A 836 7.22 -15.86 -1.09
N GLU A 837 7.88 -16.91 -0.59
CA GLU A 837 8.53 -16.95 0.73
C GLU A 837 7.58 -16.56 1.88
N ILE A 838 6.32 -16.96 1.80
CA ILE A 838 5.25 -16.59 2.75
C ILE A 838 4.53 -17.83 3.21
N THR A 839 4.24 -17.92 4.50
CA THR A 839 3.58 -19.09 5.10
C THR A 839 2.19 -18.77 5.63
N PHE A 840 1.33 -19.79 5.62
CA PHE A 840 -0.04 -19.74 6.10
C PHE A 840 -0.27 -20.78 7.19
N ARG A 841 -1.18 -20.46 8.10
CA ARG A 841 -1.74 -21.38 9.10
C ARG A 841 -3.27 -21.30 9.07
N ARG A 842 -3.96 -22.27 9.65
CA ARG A 842 -5.41 -22.17 9.88
C ARG A 842 -5.70 -21.50 11.22
N ASP A 843 -6.78 -20.73 11.27
CA ASP A 843 -7.38 -20.37 12.55
C ASP A 843 -8.22 -21.55 13.06
N PRO A 844 -8.05 -21.98 14.32
CA PRO A 844 -8.72 -23.17 14.85
C PRO A 844 -10.24 -23.03 14.98
N ASN A 845 -10.78 -21.81 14.99
CA ASN A 845 -12.20 -21.59 15.25
C ASN A 845 -13.05 -21.69 13.97
N ASN A 846 -12.55 -21.15 12.86
CA ASN A 846 -13.31 -21.02 11.61
C ASN A 846 -12.60 -21.61 10.39
N PHE A 847 -11.46 -22.29 10.60
CA PHE A 847 -10.63 -22.94 9.57
C PHE A 847 -10.16 -22.02 8.45
N ARG A 848 -10.20 -20.71 8.68
CA ARG A 848 -9.78 -19.70 7.71
C ARG A 848 -8.25 -19.76 7.51
N PRO A 849 -7.76 -19.62 6.25
CA PRO A 849 -6.34 -19.42 6.01
C PRO A 849 -5.89 -18.06 6.53
N ARG A 850 -4.84 -18.08 7.36
CA ARG A 850 -4.26 -16.94 8.05
C ARG A 850 -2.78 -16.80 7.68
N ILE A 851 -2.41 -15.62 7.18
CA ILE A 851 -1.03 -15.34 6.82
C ILE A 851 -0.17 -15.12 8.07
N ASN A 852 1.04 -15.68 8.08
CA ASN A 852 2.01 -15.39 9.13
C ASN A 852 2.77 -14.09 8.85
N LYS A 853 3.05 -13.32 9.90
CA LYS A 853 3.96 -12.18 9.80
C LYS A 853 5.37 -12.70 9.46
N LEU A 854 6.06 -11.97 8.57
CA LEU A 854 7.38 -12.32 8.08
C LEU A 854 8.37 -12.50 9.24
N ASN A 855 9.15 -13.58 9.23
CA ASN A 855 10.13 -13.93 10.27
C ASN A 855 9.53 -14.17 11.67
N SER A 856 8.23 -14.42 11.77
CA SER A 856 7.64 -14.92 13.02
C SER A 856 8.11 -16.35 13.33
N ILE A 857 8.01 -16.78 14.59
CA ILE A 857 8.45 -18.13 15.01
C ILE A 857 7.80 -19.21 14.13
N LYS A 858 6.47 -19.12 13.93
CA LYS A 858 5.72 -20.05 13.07
C LYS A 858 6.13 -19.96 11.60
N ASP A 859 6.43 -18.76 11.09
CA ASP A 859 6.90 -18.59 9.71
C ASP A 859 8.23 -19.30 9.48
N VAL A 860 9.17 -19.18 10.43
CA VAL A 860 10.48 -19.84 10.35
C VAL A 860 10.36 -21.36 10.48
N GLU A 861 9.50 -21.84 11.37
CA GLU A 861 9.25 -23.27 11.56
C GLU A 861 8.64 -23.92 10.30
N GLN A 862 7.62 -23.28 9.72
CA GLN A 862 6.95 -23.75 8.50
C GLN A 862 7.87 -23.71 7.27
N LYS A 863 8.71 -22.66 7.15
CA LYS A 863 9.74 -22.60 6.09
C LYS A 863 10.77 -23.73 6.21
N ARG A 864 11.16 -24.09 7.45
CA ARG A 864 12.10 -25.19 7.69
C ARG A 864 11.51 -26.56 7.38
N SER A 865 10.23 -26.77 7.66
CA SER A 865 9.55 -28.03 7.35
C SER A 865 9.18 -28.16 5.87
N GLY A 866 9.22 -27.07 5.11
CA GLY A 866 8.80 -27.04 3.70
C GLY A 866 7.27 -27.01 3.53
N ASN A 867 6.51 -26.93 4.63
CA ASN A 867 5.06 -26.89 4.64
C ASN A 867 4.57 -25.45 4.83
N TYR A 868 4.22 -24.81 3.72
CA TYR A 868 3.76 -23.42 3.68
C TYR A 868 2.24 -23.27 3.87
N PHE A 869 1.49 -24.37 3.70
CA PHE A 869 0.03 -24.43 3.82
C PHE A 869 -0.40 -25.72 4.54
N PHE A 870 -1.43 -25.62 5.39
CA PHE A 870 -2.00 -26.74 6.15
C PHE A 870 -3.51 -26.86 5.91
N LEU A 871 -3.98 -28.09 5.71
CA LEU A 871 -5.40 -28.42 5.53
C LEU A 871 -6.00 -29.09 6.78
N ASP A 872 -5.23 -29.92 7.48
CA ASP A 872 -5.66 -30.61 8.71
C ASP A 872 -4.96 -30.03 9.95
N ASP A 873 -5.55 -30.30 11.12
CA ASP A 873 -5.11 -29.82 12.45
C ASP A 873 -3.70 -30.31 12.86
#